data_AF-A0A7W5BZS1-F1
#
_entry.id   AF-A0A7W5BZS1-F1
#
_cell.length_a   1.000
_cell.length_b   1.000
_cell.length_c   1.000
_cell.angle_alpha   90.00
_cell.angle_beta   90.00
_cell.angle_gamma   90.00
#
_symmetry.space_group_name_H-M   'P 1'
#
loop_
_entity.id
_entity.type
_entity.pdbx_description
1 polymer ?
#
loop_
_entity_poly.entity_id
_entity_poly.type
_entity_poly.pdbx_seq_one_letter_code
_entity_poly.pdbx_strand_id
1 'polypeptide(L)'
;MFNPTGTRSFRPYDAGGCAAAVNMIEGHHRFLQANTGDTQDAHTDHFVQNTQGVLANNRHFLGDTRMEYQPNGDATTEGQALHIIGYCYAYLATGKPEYLEAAEFHWDAYVAYFYRGQPVPETPQRWICNWLVNGKEPVLANYPVNPSDPTGGGFKGVPLVFTNGRAQIPHGAPYWGEYLDVATFAHRGHMSYSAINASVRAIQEDVDGLIDWQAVYDSHQVAAPSQPWDPLAWIDWPGYLGATYTPVWGGEAPPPTYPVAWIQTWAGTRVSGAGDILQEGVAAADRGLVQLEDTTINGVYLFNYAVRLPVADGGYEFARNEPWHNRPVHAPLLGGNNQMGNAADAEVWFVDACYLLWQITGDTRYKKALDSVFFTAHEYTYIDSTDRFFRQSPTAGTPFTDGISYDYTYPSALAVSYGRDAEGYITASLPEAGDLFLEQQSVWFRINADSVLRVTVGADVSDGSPMACRATLNINQAKEDTPEQEAWFVDLPAASSAVPVVHDVPISHLVREVDPATGEAYLVAESSAVTDYGGCTWAERLEEGIYDGRPGKIVEAAFPDSDAGFIIGFWGTSTGRAPVTQIVYRSDAEFDLRIEDDDMWRWYWILPATEGGWQLATLDPNDMVLSGYQPEHDGDPDPAAPVLSTVDQLTVLLENGGDTDRTFSYYCVNALPERFGLTDGWTILFTLELSATAAFTAIVGDCTMRHYRLDSLDYCPGTIPFSNIYEDGSSQIGPWRGLPYPGYQYPMIYTIHDDPQYDTWIDNQIEFLWDAQQWYATEMGVLGPVASAYIWNRWDATEYGPANTWTMYHWGDGHAWDGYQPRAMMAGARAWFELAHRGQPVPPRLRAYTEYWCLYLVDFMQRSGGRAPTEFPSASAPDPTAEHDFVGHMSGLYLGAACFAAMAGSEVEGLSWLIETLFTQIQNNYTVTPTPGHPMNGSWTPWASPSDDEGMFYGFWAGELLRGLGLYTLYKEHGPGVDIYALSAAGEG
;
A
#
# COMPACT_ATOMS: atom_id res chain seq x y z
N MET A 1 -11.57 -54.28 -37.13
CA MET A 1 -12.26 -53.57 -38.23
C MET A 1 -12.85 -52.32 -37.63
N PHE A 2 -12.31 -51.17 -38.03
CA PHE A 2 -12.73 -49.84 -37.62
C PHE A 2 -14.08 -49.47 -38.24
N ASN A 3 -14.93 -48.79 -37.48
CA ASN A 3 -15.98 -47.93 -38.03
C ASN A 3 -15.80 -46.52 -37.40
N PRO A 4 -15.43 -45.47 -38.18
CA PRO A 4 -14.92 -44.20 -37.65
C PRO A 4 -15.94 -43.03 -37.63
N THR A 5 -17.24 -43.26 -37.55
CA THR A 5 -18.24 -42.15 -37.61
C THR A 5 -19.34 -42.23 -36.55
N GLY A 6 -18.97 -42.47 -35.29
CA GLY A 6 -19.90 -42.41 -34.16
C GLY A 6 -19.89 -41.04 -33.49
N THR A 7 -20.70 -40.10 -33.99
CA THR A 7 -21.23 -39.01 -33.16
C THR A 7 -21.87 -39.64 -31.92
N ARG A 8 -21.21 -39.52 -30.76
CA ARG A 8 -21.82 -39.84 -29.48
C ARG A 8 -22.94 -38.83 -29.26
N SER A 9 -24.18 -39.26 -29.45
CA SER A 9 -25.32 -38.49 -28.99
C SER A 9 -25.21 -38.39 -27.46
N PHE A 10 -24.97 -37.18 -26.96
CA PHE A 10 -25.15 -36.85 -25.55
C PHE A 10 -26.55 -37.31 -25.14
N ARG A 11 -26.62 -38.25 -24.19
CA ARG A 11 -27.88 -38.53 -23.49
C ARG A 11 -28.17 -37.30 -22.61
N PRO A 12 -29.44 -36.86 -22.47
CA PRO A 12 -29.78 -35.85 -21.48
C PRO A 12 -29.33 -36.37 -20.11
N TYR A 13 -28.49 -35.58 -19.42
CA TYR A 13 -28.02 -35.90 -18.08
C TYR A 13 -29.22 -35.90 -17.10
N ASP A 14 -29.10 -36.69 -16.05
CA ASP A 14 -30.12 -37.06 -15.07
C ASP A 14 -31.07 -35.92 -14.63
N ALA A 15 -32.33 -35.97 -15.07
CA ALA A 15 -33.37 -34.98 -14.75
C ALA A 15 -33.68 -34.86 -13.24
N GLY A 16 -33.27 -35.84 -12.42
CA GLY A 16 -33.46 -35.81 -10.96
C GLY A 16 -32.54 -34.82 -10.25
N GLY A 17 -31.31 -34.65 -10.72
CA GLY A 17 -30.32 -33.74 -10.12
C GLY A 17 -30.68 -32.27 -10.29
N CYS A 18 -31.00 -31.84 -11.52
CA CYS A 18 -31.44 -30.47 -11.80
C CYS A 18 -32.70 -30.10 -10.99
N ALA A 19 -33.70 -31.00 -10.97
CA ALA A 19 -34.92 -30.76 -10.21
C ALA A 19 -34.64 -30.59 -8.71
N ALA A 20 -33.72 -31.37 -8.14
CA ALA A 20 -33.30 -31.22 -6.75
C ALA A 20 -32.56 -29.89 -6.49
N ALA A 21 -31.66 -29.49 -7.39
CA ALA A 21 -30.95 -28.21 -7.29
C ALA A 21 -31.92 -27.02 -7.31
N VAL A 22 -32.84 -26.99 -8.28
CA VAL A 22 -33.88 -25.93 -8.38
C VAL A 22 -34.78 -25.89 -7.15
N ASN A 23 -35.15 -27.06 -6.59
CA ASN A 23 -35.92 -27.10 -5.35
C ASN A 23 -35.15 -26.53 -4.15
N MET A 24 -33.84 -26.77 -4.06
CA MET A 24 -33.00 -26.19 -3.00
C MET A 24 -32.82 -24.68 -3.18
N ILE A 25 -32.65 -24.19 -4.41
CA ILE A 25 -32.64 -22.74 -4.72
C ILE A 25 -33.95 -22.10 -4.25
N GLU A 26 -35.09 -22.69 -4.61
CA GLU A 26 -36.41 -22.19 -4.21
C GLU A 26 -36.60 -22.18 -2.70
N GLY A 27 -36.26 -23.28 -2.01
CA GLY A 27 -36.39 -23.33 -0.56
C GLY A 27 -35.41 -22.41 0.15
N HIS A 28 -34.22 -22.18 -0.40
CA HIS A 28 -33.27 -21.20 0.14
C HIS A 28 -33.73 -19.75 -0.06
N HIS A 29 -34.30 -19.42 -1.22
CA HIS A 29 -34.93 -18.12 -1.43
C HIS A 29 -36.06 -17.88 -0.43
N ARG A 30 -36.91 -18.88 -0.16
CA ARG A 30 -37.97 -18.78 0.87
C ARG A 30 -37.40 -18.64 2.28
N PHE A 31 -36.30 -19.33 2.60
CA PHE A 31 -35.59 -19.14 3.86
C PHE A 31 -35.16 -17.67 4.02
N LEU A 32 -34.52 -17.09 3.02
CA LEU A 32 -34.07 -15.70 3.05
C LEU A 32 -35.24 -14.72 3.22
N GLN A 33 -36.33 -14.92 2.48
CA GLN A 33 -37.56 -14.13 2.63
C GLN A 33 -38.17 -14.23 4.04
N ALA A 34 -38.20 -15.44 4.62
CA ALA A 34 -38.71 -15.65 5.97
C ALA A 34 -37.80 -15.05 7.06
N ASN A 35 -36.52 -14.86 6.75
CA ASN A 35 -35.51 -14.28 7.64
C ASN A 35 -35.12 -12.85 7.21
N THR A 36 -36.04 -12.17 6.53
CA THR A 36 -35.98 -10.75 6.23
C THR A 36 -36.83 -9.97 7.23
N GLY A 37 -36.22 -9.06 7.99
CA GLY A 37 -36.90 -8.26 8.98
C GLY A 37 -35.99 -7.23 9.65
N ASP A 38 -36.59 -6.26 10.33
CA ASP A 38 -35.89 -5.18 10.99
C ASP A 38 -35.63 -5.53 12.46
N THR A 39 -34.39 -5.87 12.81
CA THR A 39 -33.99 -6.13 14.20
C THR A 39 -34.16 -4.87 15.05
N GLN A 40 -34.94 -4.99 16.14
CA GLN A 40 -35.09 -3.97 17.18
C GLN A 40 -34.39 -4.41 18.46
N ASP A 41 -34.49 -5.70 18.80
CA ASP A 41 -33.76 -6.33 19.91
C ASP A 41 -33.04 -7.59 19.41
N ALA A 42 -31.71 -7.52 19.40
CA ALA A 42 -30.82 -8.58 18.91
C ALA A 42 -31.01 -9.93 19.64
N HIS A 43 -31.51 -9.91 20.87
CA HIS A 43 -31.76 -11.09 21.69
C HIS A 43 -33.05 -11.83 21.29
N THR A 44 -33.91 -11.23 20.45
CA THR A 44 -35.20 -11.84 20.08
C THR A 44 -35.54 -11.76 18.59
N ASP A 45 -34.97 -10.81 17.85
CA ASP A 45 -35.23 -10.58 16.43
C ASP A 45 -34.08 -11.13 15.57
N HIS A 46 -34.17 -12.40 15.16
CA HIS A 46 -33.10 -13.10 14.43
C HIS A 46 -33.29 -13.04 12.90
N PHE A 47 -32.86 -11.93 12.29
CA PHE A 47 -32.89 -11.74 10.84
C PHE A 47 -31.48 -11.72 10.26
N VAL A 48 -31.34 -12.28 9.05
CA VAL A 48 -30.09 -12.19 8.27
C VAL A 48 -30.17 -11.09 7.22
N GLN A 49 -31.37 -10.70 6.81
CA GLN A 49 -31.60 -9.60 5.88
C GLN A 49 -32.51 -8.58 6.53
N ASN A 50 -32.26 -7.29 6.30
CA ASN A 50 -33.23 -6.27 6.69
C ASN A 50 -34.19 -5.93 5.55
N THR A 51 -35.26 -5.19 5.87
CA THR A 51 -36.31 -4.83 4.91
C THR A 51 -35.84 -3.88 3.80
N GLN A 52 -34.60 -3.36 3.91
CA GLN A 52 -33.96 -2.48 2.95
C GLN A 52 -32.94 -3.21 2.06
N GLY A 53 -32.84 -4.54 2.18
CA GLY A 53 -32.04 -5.38 1.30
C GLY A 53 -30.57 -5.53 1.69
N VAL A 54 -30.18 -5.09 2.90
CA VAL A 54 -28.82 -5.30 3.42
C VAL A 54 -28.72 -6.66 4.12
N LEU A 55 -27.69 -7.44 3.74
CA LEU A 55 -27.39 -8.75 4.28
C LEU A 55 -26.39 -8.64 5.44
N ALA A 56 -26.81 -9.02 6.65
CA ALA A 56 -25.94 -9.12 7.81
C ALA A 56 -25.03 -10.35 7.73
N ASN A 57 -23.85 -10.27 8.36
CA ASN A 57 -22.87 -11.36 8.39
C ASN A 57 -23.41 -12.61 9.11
N ASN A 58 -24.32 -12.43 10.06
CA ASN A 58 -24.88 -13.48 10.90
C ASN A 58 -26.37 -13.22 11.15
N ARG A 59 -27.14 -14.32 11.25
CA ARG A 59 -28.55 -14.28 11.69
C ARG A 59 -28.68 -14.18 13.21
N HIS A 60 -27.96 -15.03 13.91
CA HIS A 60 -27.98 -15.21 15.37
C HIS A 60 -27.27 -14.05 16.09
N PHE A 61 -27.46 -13.93 17.40
CA PHE A 61 -26.76 -12.95 18.23
C PHE A 61 -25.30 -13.37 18.48
N LEU A 62 -24.38 -12.41 18.57
CA LEU A 62 -22.94 -12.67 18.73
C LEU A 62 -22.36 -12.22 20.08
N GLY A 63 -22.82 -11.09 20.62
CA GLY A 63 -22.28 -10.53 21.86
C GLY A 63 -22.79 -9.12 22.12
N ASP A 64 -22.86 -8.73 23.39
CA ASP A 64 -23.31 -7.40 23.80
C ASP A 64 -22.20 -6.37 23.67
N THR A 65 -20.94 -6.80 23.81
CA THR A 65 -19.79 -5.89 23.94
C THR A 65 -18.72 -6.15 22.89
N ARG A 66 -17.93 -5.12 22.57
CA ARG A 66 -16.81 -5.29 21.63
C ARG A 66 -15.68 -6.16 22.20
N MET A 67 -15.60 -6.27 23.53
CA MET A 67 -14.67 -7.21 24.15
C MET A 67 -15.07 -8.65 23.86
N GLU A 68 -16.37 -8.98 23.86
CA GLU A 68 -16.88 -10.33 23.60
C GLU A 68 -16.67 -10.74 22.15
N TYR A 69 -17.12 -9.92 21.20
CA TYR A 69 -17.05 -10.25 19.78
C TYR A 69 -17.19 -9.01 18.87
N GLN A 70 -17.25 -9.23 17.56
CA GLN A 70 -17.69 -8.23 16.58
C GLN A 70 -19.15 -7.79 16.83
N PRO A 71 -19.53 -6.56 16.42
CA PRO A 71 -20.92 -6.11 16.46
C PRO A 71 -21.88 -7.10 15.82
N ASN A 72 -23.04 -7.30 16.44
CA ASN A 72 -24.14 -8.05 15.84
C ASN A 72 -24.63 -7.44 14.51
N GLY A 73 -24.50 -6.12 14.35
CA GLY A 73 -24.91 -5.37 13.17
C GLY A 73 -23.95 -5.42 11.98
N ASP A 74 -22.84 -6.18 12.04
CA ASP A 74 -21.88 -6.20 10.95
C ASP A 74 -22.51 -6.76 9.65
N ALA A 75 -22.66 -5.91 8.63
CA ALA A 75 -23.09 -6.27 7.28
C ALA A 75 -22.03 -5.83 6.28
N THR A 76 -21.46 -6.79 5.55
CA THR A 76 -20.24 -6.55 4.79
C THR A 76 -20.48 -6.48 3.29
N THR A 77 -19.66 -5.70 2.61
CA THR A 77 -19.63 -5.60 1.15
C THR A 77 -19.33 -6.95 0.48
N GLU A 78 -18.48 -7.80 1.09
CA GLU A 78 -18.17 -9.14 0.57
C GLU A 78 -19.45 -9.98 0.48
N GLY A 79 -20.19 -10.07 1.59
CA GLY A 79 -21.42 -10.84 1.67
C GLY A 79 -22.47 -10.32 0.69
N GLN A 80 -22.64 -9.00 0.62
CA GLN A 80 -23.63 -8.37 -0.25
C GLN A 80 -23.32 -8.59 -1.74
N ALA A 81 -22.06 -8.43 -2.18
CA ALA A 81 -21.68 -8.65 -3.57
C ALA A 81 -21.89 -10.11 -4.00
N LEU A 82 -21.44 -11.06 -3.17
CA LEU A 82 -21.64 -12.49 -3.41
C LEU A 82 -23.13 -12.87 -3.46
N HIS A 83 -23.95 -12.18 -2.67
CA HIS A 83 -25.39 -12.40 -2.64
C HIS A 83 -26.08 -12.00 -3.95
N ILE A 84 -25.71 -10.84 -4.51
CA ILE A 84 -26.17 -10.38 -5.82
C ILE A 84 -25.76 -11.37 -6.91
N ILE A 85 -24.49 -11.81 -6.90
CA ILE A 85 -23.97 -12.81 -7.85
C ILE A 85 -24.76 -14.12 -7.74
N GLY A 86 -25.02 -14.61 -6.53
CA GLY A 86 -25.78 -15.83 -6.29
C GLY A 86 -27.17 -15.79 -6.92
N TYR A 87 -27.89 -14.68 -6.75
CA TYR A 87 -29.20 -14.48 -7.37
C TYR A 87 -29.13 -14.34 -8.90
N CYS A 88 -28.08 -13.72 -9.45
CA CYS A 88 -27.86 -13.69 -10.91
C CYS A 88 -27.75 -15.11 -11.48
N TYR A 89 -26.96 -15.99 -10.86
CA TYR A 89 -26.85 -17.38 -11.31
C TYR A 89 -28.12 -18.21 -11.06
N ALA A 90 -28.87 -17.93 -10.00
CA ALA A 90 -30.19 -18.54 -9.79
C ALA A 90 -31.18 -18.13 -10.89
N TYR A 91 -31.17 -16.86 -11.32
CA TYR A 91 -31.95 -16.39 -12.46
C TYR A 91 -31.52 -17.08 -13.75
N LEU A 92 -30.23 -17.05 -14.09
CA LEU A 92 -29.70 -17.68 -15.30
C LEU A 92 -30.05 -19.17 -15.38
N ALA A 93 -30.03 -19.87 -14.24
CA ALA A 93 -30.34 -21.30 -14.16
C ALA A 93 -31.84 -21.64 -14.29
N THR A 94 -32.74 -20.69 -14.03
CA THR A 94 -34.18 -21.00 -13.89
C THR A 94 -35.10 -20.15 -14.77
N GLY A 95 -34.64 -19.00 -15.25
CA GLY A 95 -35.43 -18.00 -15.97
C GLY A 95 -36.52 -17.33 -15.13
N LYS A 96 -36.49 -17.49 -13.80
CA LYS A 96 -37.53 -17.01 -12.89
C LYS A 96 -37.33 -15.53 -12.50
N PRO A 97 -38.26 -14.61 -12.81
CA PRO A 97 -38.09 -13.18 -12.56
C PRO A 97 -37.81 -12.82 -11.10
N GLU A 98 -38.37 -13.57 -10.14
CA GLU A 98 -38.19 -13.29 -8.71
C GLU A 98 -36.73 -13.29 -8.25
N TYR A 99 -35.84 -14.04 -8.92
CA TYR A 99 -34.42 -14.05 -8.59
C TYR A 99 -33.68 -12.85 -9.19
N LEU A 100 -34.08 -12.40 -10.38
CA LEU A 100 -33.53 -11.17 -10.96
C LEU A 100 -33.97 -9.97 -10.12
N GLU A 101 -35.25 -9.87 -9.78
CA GLU A 101 -35.78 -8.81 -8.90
C GLU A 101 -35.03 -8.77 -7.55
N ALA A 102 -34.70 -9.93 -6.98
CA ALA A 102 -33.88 -10.01 -5.76
C ALA A 102 -32.44 -9.51 -6.00
N ALA A 103 -31.79 -9.89 -7.11
CA ALA A 103 -30.45 -9.40 -7.45
C ALA A 103 -30.43 -7.87 -7.60
N GLU A 104 -31.42 -7.30 -8.30
CA GLU A 104 -31.56 -5.85 -8.48
C GLU A 104 -31.82 -5.14 -7.15
N PHE A 105 -32.70 -5.68 -6.29
CA PHE A 105 -33.00 -5.13 -4.97
C PHE A 105 -31.76 -5.08 -4.06
N HIS A 106 -30.98 -6.16 -4.02
CA HIS A 106 -29.75 -6.21 -3.23
C HIS A 106 -28.62 -5.35 -3.82
N TRP A 107 -28.58 -5.16 -5.14
CA TRP A 107 -27.68 -4.21 -5.78
C TRP A 107 -28.04 -2.76 -5.46
N ASP A 108 -29.34 -2.40 -5.52
CA ASP A 108 -29.80 -1.07 -5.14
C ASP A 108 -29.48 -0.77 -3.65
N ALA A 109 -29.60 -1.78 -2.77
CA ALA A 109 -29.16 -1.67 -1.38
C ALA A 109 -27.64 -1.48 -1.24
N TYR A 110 -26.84 -2.18 -2.04
CA TYR A 110 -25.38 -1.99 -2.07
C TYR A 110 -25.03 -0.52 -2.36
N VAL A 111 -25.60 0.02 -3.44
CA VAL A 111 -25.37 1.40 -3.87
C VAL A 111 -25.93 2.42 -2.88
N ALA A 112 -27.11 2.18 -2.31
CA ALA A 112 -27.72 3.12 -1.37
C ALA A 112 -26.93 3.26 -0.07
N TYR A 113 -26.44 2.15 0.50
CA TYR A 113 -25.92 2.15 1.87
C TYR A 113 -24.40 2.07 1.94
N PHE A 114 -23.76 1.20 1.17
CA PHE A 114 -22.30 1.03 1.22
C PHE A 114 -21.57 2.17 0.53
N TYR A 115 -22.15 2.73 -0.55
CA TYR A 115 -21.68 3.98 -1.15
C TYR A 115 -22.28 5.24 -0.49
N ARG A 116 -23.01 5.11 0.62
CA ARG A 116 -23.62 6.24 1.35
C ARG A 116 -24.46 7.16 0.44
N GLY A 117 -25.17 6.58 -0.53
CA GLY A 117 -26.01 7.31 -1.48
C GLY A 117 -25.27 8.17 -2.50
N GLN A 118 -23.95 7.97 -2.67
CA GLN A 118 -23.21 8.57 -3.77
C GLN A 118 -23.85 8.17 -5.11
N PRO A 119 -24.04 9.11 -6.05
CA PRO A 119 -24.57 8.76 -7.37
C PRO A 119 -23.54 7.90 -8.12
N VAL A 120 -24.03 6.92 -8.89
CA VAL A 120 -23.20 6.19 -9.85
C VAL A 120 -22.59 7.21 -10.82
N PRO A 121 -21.27 7.24 -11.00
CA PRO A 121 -20.65 8.20 -11.92
C PRO A 121 -21.12 8.06 -13.36
N GLU A 122 -21.22 9.19 -14.07
CA GLU A 122 -21.57 9.21 -15.50
C GLU A 122 -20.40 8.80 -16.41
N THR A 123 -19.17 8.98 -15.93
CA THR A 123 -17.92 8.56 -16.58
C THR A 123 -17.07 7.78 -15.57
N PRO A 124 -16.23 6.83 -16.03
CA PRO A 124 -15.36 6.07 -15.14
C PRO A 124 -14.47 7.02 -14.33
N GLN A 125 -14.58 6.93 -13.00
CA GLN A 125 -13.83 7.71 -12.03
C GLN A 125 -13.93 7.00 -10.67
N ARG A 126 -13.08 7.42 -9.73
CA ARG A 126 -13.06 6.88 -8.37
C ARG A 126 -14.44 6.93 -7.74
N TRP A 127 -14.93 5.78 -7.26
CA TRP A 127 -16.19 5.62 -6.56
C TRP A 127 -15.98 4.67 -5.39
N ILE A 128 -16.09 5.19 -4.17
CA ILE A 128 -15.60 4.50 -2.97
C ILE A 128 -16.79 4.07 -2.11
N CYS A 129 -16.92 2.78 -1.83
CA CYS A 129 -17.84 2.28 -0.80
C CYS A 129 -17.08 1.99 0.50
N ASN A 130 -17.82 1.99 1.61
CA ASN A 130 -17.30 1.50 2.87
C ASN A 130 -17.47 -0.01 2.93
N TRP A 131 -16.50 -0.72 3.48
CA TRP A 131 -16.52 -2.19 3.55
C TRP A 131 -17.67 -2.75 4.39
N LEU A 132 -18.24 -1.95 5.29
CA LEU A 132 -19.23 -2.41 6.27
C LEU A 132 -20.31 -1.37 6.60
N VAL A 133 -21.54 -1.80 6.84
CA VAL A 133 -22.63 -0.96 7.38
C VAL A 133 -23.35 -1.65 8.54
N ASN A 134 -24.01 -0.89 9.41
CA ASN A 134 -24.82 -1.47 10.49
C ASN A 134 -26.13 -2.11 9.96
N GLY A 135 -26.11 -3.37 9.54
CA GLY A 135 -27.26 -4.03 8.92
C GLY A 135 -28.45 -4.34 9.84
N LYS A 136 -28.31 -4.24 11.17
CA LYS A 136 -29.34 -4.67 12.14
C LYS A 136 -29.89 -3.53 12.99
N GLU A 137 -29.85 -3.66 14.31
CA GLU A 137 -30.36 -2.67 15.26
C GLU A 137 -29.44 -1.45 15.36
N PRO A 138 -29.98 -0.23 15.61
CA PRO A 138 -29.17 0.89 16.03
C PRO A 138 -28.35 0.55 17.29
N VAL A 139 -27.05 0.86 17.27
CA VAL A 139 -26.15 0.62 18.40
C VAL A 139 -25.27 1.84 18.64
N LEU A 140 -24.84 2.04 19.89
CA LEU A 140 -23.96 3.16 20.27
C LEU A 140 -22.56 2.98 19.67
N ALA A 141 -21.90 4.03 19.20
CA ALA A 141 -20.49 3.98 18.87
C ALA A 141 -19.61 3.82 20.11
N ASN A 142 -18.38 3.36 19.90
CA ASN A 142 -17.35 3.47 20.92
C ASN A 142 -16.93 4.94 21.06
N TYR A 143 -16.97 5.42 22.30
CA TYR A 143 -16.62 6.77 22.69
C TYR A 143 -15.25 6.79 23.40
N PRO A 144 -14.47 7.88 23.26
CA PRO A 144 -14.70 9.05 22.42
C PRO A 144 -14.52 8.79 20.93
N VAL A 145 -15.33 9.48 20.12
CA VAL A 145 -15.22 9.47 18.66
C VAL A 145 -14.16 10.49 18.23
N ASN A 146 -13.23 10.06 17.38
CA ASN A 146 -12.32 10.96 16.69
C ASN A 146 -12.91 11.28 15.29
N PRO A 147 -13.31 12.53 15.01
CA PRO A 147 -14.02 12.86 13.78
C PRO A 147 -13.13 12.85 12.53
N SER A 148 -11.81 13.03 12.68
CA SER A 148 -10.86 13.08 11.56
C SER A 148 -10.20 11.73 11.27
N ASP A 149 -10.04 10.89 12.30
CA ASP A 149 -9.49 9.54 12.17
C ASP A 149 -10.36 8.58 13.00
N PRO A 150 -11.39 7.96 12.39
CA PRO A 150 -12.32 7.08 13.08
C PRO A 150 -11.64 5.93 13.84
N THR A 151 -10.56 5.36 13.29
CA THR A 151 -9.81 4.27 13.93
C THR A 151 -9.06 4.73 15.18
N GLY A 152 -8.73 6.02 15.22
CA GLY A 152 -8.08 6.68 16.34
C GLY A 152 -9.01 7.14 17.46
N GLY A 153 -10.25 6.63 17.52
CA GLY A 153 -11.16 6.83 18.65
C GLY A 153 -10.70 6.13 19.94
N GLY A 154 -11.53 6.22 20.99
CA GLY A 154 -11.26 5.63 22.31
C GLY A 154 -10.35 6.48 23.19
N PHE A 155 -10.43 6.24 24.50
CA PHE A 155 -9.61 6.86 25.53
C PHE A 155 -8.21 6.26 25.49
N LYS A 156 -7.19 7.12 25.40
CA LYS A 156 -5.79 6.71 25.31
C LYS A 156 -4.97 7.45 26.34
N GLY A 157 -4.01 6.77 26.94
CA GLY A 157 -3.09 7.40 27.88
C GLY A 157 -3.73 7.82 29.22
N VAL A 158 -4.86 7.21 29.63
CA VAL A 158 -5.58 7.64 30.84
C VAL A 158 -4.84 7.13 32.09
N PRO A 159 -4.40 8.01 33.01
CA PRO A 159 -3.63 7.57 34.17
C PRO A 159 -4.56 6.93 35.23
N LEU A 160 -4.29 5.67 35.57
CA LEU A 160 -5.00 4.89 36.59
C LEU A 160 -4.04 4.34 37.64
N VAL A 161 -4.50 4.22 38.88
CA VAL A 161 -3.75 3.57 39.97
C VAL A 161 -4.11 2.10 40.03
N PHE A 162 -3.14 1.23 39.75
CA PHE A 162 -3.26 -0.21 39.87
C PHE A 162 -2.81 -0.69 41.25
N THR A 163 -3.53 -1.66 41.80
CA THR A 163 -3.15 -2.43 42.99
C THR A 163 -3.29 -3.91 42.68
N ASN A 164 -2.17 -4.64 42.70
CA ASN A 164 -2.09 -6.05 42.28
C ASN A 164 -2.68 -6.31 40.88
N GLY A 165 -2.36 -5.44 39.92
CA GLY A 165 -2.86 -5.49 38.56
C GLY A 165 -4.35 -5.12 38.42
N ARG A 166 -5.02 -4.66 39.48
CA ARG A 166 -6.43 -4.26 39.43
C ARG A 166 -6.60 -2.75 39.52
N ALA A 167 -7.48 -2.18 38.70
CA ALA A 167 -7.89 -0.78 38.74
C ALA A 167 -9.38 -0.62 38.45
N GLN A 168 -9.98 0.45 38.97
CA GLN A 168 -11.36 0.86 38.67
C GLN A 168 -11.30 2.12 37.81
N ILE A 169 -11.90 2.08 36.62
CA ILE A 169 -12.11 3.29 35.83
C ILE A 169 -13.19 4.13 36.54
N PRO A 170 -12.96 5.43 36.82
CA PRO A 170 -13.94 6.26 37.51
C PRO A 170 -15.28 6.32 36.77
N HIS A 171 -16.38 6.34 37.52
CA HIS A 171 -17.71 6.52 36.93
C HIS A 171 -18.01 7.99 36.65
N GLY A 172 -18.83 8.24 35.62
CA GLY A 172 -19.22 9.56 35.19
C GLY A 172 -18.13 10.34 34.45
N ALA A 173 -18.49 11.55 34.00
CA ALA A 173 -17.58 12.42 33.27
C ALA A 173 -16.29 12.71 34.05
N PRO A 174 -15.13 12.74 33.37
CA PRO A 174 -14.91 12.53 31.94
C PRO A 174 -14.63 11.05 31.54
N TYR A 175 -14.61 10.10 32.48
CA TYR A 175 -14.03 8.76 32.30
C TYR A 175 -15.05 7.69 31.91
N TRP A 176 -16.28 7.77 32.43
CA TRP A 176 -17.41 6.93 32.03
C TRP A 176 -17.18 5.42 32.18
N GLY A 177 -16.45 5.00 33.22
CA GLY A 177 -16.09 3.60 33.44
C GLY A 177 -17.28 2.63 33.53
N GLU A 178 -18.45 3.11 33.95
CA GLU A 178 -19.69 2.33 34.01
C GLU A 178 -20.19 1.86 32.62
N TYR A 179 -19.68 2.48 31.55
CA TYR A 179 -20.01 2.19 30.15
C TYR A 179 -18.89 1.43 29.41
N LEU A 180 -17.88 0.89 30.13
CA LEU A 180 -16.74 0.18 29.55
C LEU A 180 -17.18 -0.96 28.61
N ASP A 181 -16.66 -0.95 27.38
CA ASP A 181 -17.01 -1.88 26.31
C ASP A 181 -15.81 -2.70 25.80
N VAL A 182 -14.62 -2.08 25.75
CA VAL A 182 -13.37 -2.72 25.33
C VAL A 182 -12.18 -2.04 25.99
N ALA A 183 -11.13 -2.81 26.30
CA ALA A 183 -9.84 -2.29 26.75
C ALA A 183 -8.69 -3.19 26.26
N THR A 184 -7.47 -2.63 26.19
CA THR A 184 -6.32 -3.32 25.59
C THR A 184 -5.23 -3.64 26.61
N PHE A 185 -4.48 -2.64 27.07
CA PHE A 185 -3.34 -2.83 27.96
C PHE A 185 -3.02 -1.56 28.77
N ALA A 186 -2.22 -1.74 29.83
CA ALA A 186 -1.59 -0.66 30.57
C ALA A 186 -0.12 -0.47 30.15
N HIS A 187 0.42 0.75 30.25
CA HIS A 187 1.81 1.04 29.89
C HIS A 187 2.36 2.31 30.59
N ARG A 188 3.67 2.55 30.42
CA ARG A 188 4.38 3.80 30.76
C ARG A 188 5.24 4.21 29.57
N GLY A 189 4.66 4.97 28.66
CA GLY A 189 5.34 5.35 27.43
C GLY A 189 4.45 6.16 26.50
N HIS A 190 4.97 6.46 25.31
CA HIS A 190 4.31 7.19 24.25
C HIS A 190 3.63 6.23 23.27
N MET A 191 2.41 6.53 22.83
CA MET A 191 1.71 5.73 21.82
C MET A 191 2.32 6.00 20.44
N SER A 192 2.79 4.97 19.74
CA SER A 192 3.43 5.12 18.43
C SER A 192 2.50 5.62 17.31
N TYR A 193 1.20 5.37 17.46
CA TYR A 193 0.13 5.90 16.62
C TYR A 193 -1.15 6.04 17.47
N SER A 194 -2.12 6.81 16.99
CA SER A 194 -3.25 7.27 17.80
C SER A 194 -4.39 6.24 17.98
N ALA A 195 -4.10 4.99 18.29
CA ALA A 195 -5.12 3.92 18.46
C ALA A 195 -5.02 3.21 19.82
N ILE A 196 -6.12 2.66 20.35
CA ILE A 196 -6.11 2.00 21.68
C ILE A 196 -5.21 0.76 21.74
N ASN A 197 -4.89 0.16 20.59
CA ASN A 197 -4.03 -1.01 20.43
C ASN A 197 -2.64 -0.67 19.87
N ALA A 198 -2.24 0.61 19.86
CA ALA A 198 -0.95 1.00 19.28
C ALA A 198 0.25 0.42 20.03
N SER A 199 1.38 0.23 19.34
CA SER A 199 2.62 -0.12 20.02
C SER A 199 3.14 1.08 20.83
N VAL A 200 3.95 0.83 21.86
CA VAL A 200 4.42 1.87 22.79
C VAL A 200 5.91 2.15 22.58
N ARG A 201 6.28 3.42 22.61
CA ARG A 201 7.65 3.94 22.59
C ARG A 201 8.06 4.44 23.97
N ALA A 202 9.35 4.37 24.27
CA ALA A 202 9.88 4.94 25.50
C ALA A 202 9.77 6.47 25.46
N ILE A 203 9.68 7.09 26.64
CA ILE A 203 9.83 8.53 26.83
C ILE A 203 11.22 8.72 27.44
N GLN A 204 12.11 9.48 26.80
CA GLN A 204 13.50 9.62 27.25
C GLN A 204 13.57 10.08 28.72
N GLU A 205 12.69 10.99 29.11
CA GLU A 205 12.63 11.50 30.48
C GLU A 205 12.22 10.42 31.50
N ASP A 206 11.45 9.39 31.11
CA ASP A 206 11.16 8.23 31.97
C ASP A 206 12.39 7.33 32.10
N VAL A 207 13.11 7.11 30.99
CA VAL A 207 14.35 6.31 30.94
C VAL A 207 15.43 6.94 31.84
N ASP A 208 15.52 8.27 31.82
CA ASP A 208 16.44 9.05 32.66
C ASP A 208 15.99 9.12 34.14
N GLY A 209 14.83 8.55 34.47
CA GLY A 209 14.27 8.53 35.83
C GLY A 209 13.72 9.88 36.30
N LEU A 210 13.35 10.76 35.36
CA LEU A 210 12.83 12.10 35.63
C LEU A 210 11.30 12.12 35.82
N ILE A 211 10.59 11.04 35.45
CA ILE A 211 9.14 10.94 35.62
C ILE A 211 8.78 10.24 36.94
N ASP A 212 8.19 11.02 37.85
CA ASP A 212 7.45 10.53 39.01
C ASP A 212 5.97 10.38 38.63
N TRP A 213 5.60 9.15 38.28
CA TRP A 213 4.24 8.79 37.88
C TRP A 213 3.18 9.07 38.96
N GLN A 214 3.53 9.08 40.25
CA GLN A 214 2.58 9.44 41.29
C GLN A 214 2.34 10.95 41.32
N ALA A 215 3.39 11.76 41.14
CA ALA A 215 3.25 13.21 41.01
C ALA A 215 2.43 13.61 39.78
N VAL A 216 2.63 12.91 38.65
CA VAL A 216 1.82 13.06 37.43
C VAL A 216 0.34 12.85 37.74
N TYR A 217 0.00 11.73 38.41
CA TYR A 217 -1.38 11.43 38.79
C TYR A 217 -1.95 12.44 39.79
N ASP A 218 -1.19 12.85 40.80
CA ASP A 218 -1.73 13.69 41.87
C ASP A 218 -1.93 15.16 41.46
N SER A 219 -1.12 15.68 40.54
CA SER A 219 -1.05 17.15 40.29
C SER A 219 -1.08 17.58 38.83
N HIS A 220 -0.91 16.67 37.87
CA HIS A 220 -0.76 17.04 36.44
C HIS A 220 -1.79 16.36 35.53
N GLN A 221 -2.87 15.80 36.07
CA GLN A 221 -3.97 15.30 35.25
C GLN A 221 -4.80 16.44 34.66
N VAL A 222 -5.21 16.26 33.41
CA VAL A 222 -6.20 17.12 32.76
C VAL A 222 -7.60 16.57 33.06
N ALA A 223 -8.41 17.33 33.80
CA ALA A 223 -9.68 16.86 34.33
C ALA A 223 -10.80 16.67 33.28
N ALA A 224 -10.71 17.32 32.11
CA ALA A 224 -11.69 17.19 31.03
C ALA A 224 -11.05 17.65 29.71
N PRO A 225 -10.20 16.83 29.07
CA PRO A 225 -9.58 17.21 27.81
C PRO A 225 -10.63 17.45 26.72
N SER A 226 -10.39 18.44 25.86
CA SER A 226 -11.25 18.73 24.69
C SER A 226 -11.15 17.67 23.60
N GLN A 227 -10.03 16.95 23.55
CA GLN A 227 -9.75 15.85 22.63
C GLN A 227 -9.36 14.61 23.44
N PRO A 228 -10.30 13.96 24.14
CA PRO A 228 -10.02 12.80 25.01
C PRO A 228 -9.47 11.58 24.26
N TRP A 229 -9.54 11.59 22.94
CA TRP A 229 -8.94 10.62 22.03
C TRP A 229 -7.49 10.91 21.68
N ASP A 230 -6.88 12.03 22.08
CA ASP A 230 -5.45 12.25 21.85
C ASP A 230 -4.65 11.57 23.00
N PRO A 231 -3.64 10.73 22.69
CA PRO A 231 -2.85 10.02 23.70
C PRO A 231 -2.10 10.94 24.69
N LEU A 232 -1.89 12.21 24.37
CA LEU A 232 -1.23 13.19 25.23
C LEU A 232 -2.21 14.09 26.00
N ALA A 233 -3.52 13.96 25.77
CA ALA A 233 -4.50 14.91 26.29
C ALA A 233 -4.77 14.80 27.80
N TRP A 234 -4.45 13.66 28.42
CA TRP A 234 -4.84 13.38 29.81
C TRP A 234 -3.84 13.89 30.85
N ILE A 235 -2.65 14.31 30.42
CA ILE A 235 -1.57 14.78 31.29
C ILE A 235 -1.06 16.13 30.78
N ASP A 236 -0.92 17.10 31.68
CA ASP A 236 -0.28 18.39 31.41
C ASP A 236 1.24 18.20 31.39
N TRP A 237 1.75 17.55 30.32
CA TRP A 237 3.18 17.36 30.09
C TRP A 237 3.95 18.69 30.11
N PRO A 238 3.46 19.79 29.48
CA PRO A 238 4.13 21.08 29.56
C PRO A 238 4.24 21.64 30.98
N GLY A 239 3.18 21.49 31.79
CA GLY A 239 3.20 21.91 33.19
C GLY A 239 4.09 21.03 34.08
N TYR A 240 4.33 19.78 33.68
CA TYR A 240 5.16 18.83 34.44
C TYR A 240 6.65 18.86 34.05
N LEU A 241 6.96 18.70 32.76
CA LEU A 241 8.33 18.60 32.23
C LEU A 241 8.83 19.88 31.53
N GLY A 242 7.99 20.89 31.37
CA GLY A 242 8.32 22.08 30.58
C GLY A 242 8.25 21.82 29.08
N ALA A 243 9.25 22.28 28.30
CA ALA A 243 9.30 22.04 26.85
C ALA A 243 9.81 20.63 26.48
N THR A 244 10.12 19.79 27.47
CA THR A 244 10.83 18.52 27.28
C THR A 244 9.84 17.36 27.33
N TYR A 245 9.59 16.70 26.21
CA TYR A 245 8.87 15.44 26.12
C TYR A 245 9.38 14.73 24.87
N THR A 246 10.17 13.68 25.04
CA THR A 246 10.96 13.13 23.94
C THR A 246 10.63 11.64 23.72
N PRO A 247 9.75 11.32 22.75
CA PRO A 247 9.54 9.94 22.34
C PRO A 247 10.79 9.35 21.67
N VAL A 248 11.14 8.11 22.02
CA VAL A 248 12.29 7.39 21.45
C VAL A 248 11.82 6.50 20.29
N TRP A 249 12.16 6.87 19.06
CA TRP A 249 11.71 6.18 17.84
C TRP A 249 12.65 5.07 17.32
N GLY A 250 13.86 4.93 17.88
CA GLY A 250 14.83 3.88 17.49
C GLY A 250 15.92 3.61 18.54
N GLY A 251 16.63 2.49 18.40
CA GLY A 251 17.82 2.14 19.19
C GLY A 251 17.58 1.55 20.59
N GLU A 252 16.43 1.84 21.23
CA GLU A 252 16.08 1.31 22.55
C GLU A 252 14.94 0.28 22.50
N ALA A 253 14.92 -0.63 23.49
CA ALA A 253 13.84 -1.61 23.63
C ALA A 253 12.52 -0.89 24.01
N PRO A 254 11.38 -1.26 23.40
CA PRO A 254 10.10 -0.66 23.76
C PRO A 254 9.76 -0.94 25.24
N PRO A 255 9.07 0.00 25.92
CA PRO A 255 8.65 -0.20 27.30
C PRO A 255 7.65 -1.35 27.40
N PRO A 256 7.57 -2.04 28.55
CA PRO A 256 6.65 -3.15 28.73
C PRO A 256 5.19 -2.69 28.65
N THR A 257 4.39 -3.47 27.94
CA THR A 257 2.93 -3.38 27.93
C THR A 257 2.33 -4.48 28.78
N TYR A 258 1.26 -4.19 29.51
CA TYR A 258 0.59 -5.12 30.41
C TYR A 258 -0.84 -5.39 29.93
N PRO A 259 -1.10 -6.53 29.26
CA PRO A 259 -2.42 -6.85 28.72
C PRO A 259 -3.48 -7.06 29.81
N VAL A 260 -4.74 -6.84 29.45
CA VAL A 260 -5.88 -7.16 30.31
C VAL A 260 -6.11 -8.67 30.38
N ALA A 261 -6.26 -9.21 31.58
CA ALA A 261 -6.77 -10.56 31.80
C ALA A 261 -8.30 -10.61 31.64
N TRP A 262 -8.99 -9.61 32.21
CA TRP A 262 -10.44 -9.43 32.06
C TRP A 262 -10.89 -8.01 32.41
N ILE A 263 -12.07 -7.64 31.92
CA ILE A 263 -12.79 -6.41 32.26
C ILE A 263 -14.22 -6.70 32.73
N GLN A 264 -14.81 -5.77 33.48
CA GLN A 264 -16.25 -5.76 33.78
C GLN A 264 -16.95 -4.71 32.94
N THR A 265 -17.86 -5.16 32.08
CA THR A 265 -18.45 -4.36 31.02
C THR A 265 -19.74 -3.67 31.45
N TRP A 266 -20.23 -2.77 30.60
CA TRP A 266 -21.53 -2.12 30.75
C TRP A 266 -22.71 -3.10 30.72
N ALA A 267 -22.58 -4.22 29.99
CA ALA A 267 -23.57 -5.29 29.89
C ALA A 267 -23.75 -6.06 31.22
N GLY A 268 -22.87 -5.83 32.19
CA GLY A 268 -22.90 -6.56 33.46
C GLY A 268 -22.23 -7.94 33.36
N THR A 269 -21.34 -8.12 32.39
CA THR A 269 -20.54 -9.32 32.19
C THR A 269 -19.08 -9.06 32.60
N ARG A 270 -18.38 -10.09 33.07
CA ARG A 270 -16.93 -10.13 33.13
C ARG A 270 -16.43 -10.86 31.90
N VAL A 271 -15.61 -10.21 31.10
CA VAL A 271 -15.15 -10.72 29.81
C VAL A 271 -13.63 -10.84 29.84
N SER A 272 -13.08 -11.96 29.36
CA SER A 272 -11.63 -12.19 29.29
C SER A 272 -10.96 -11.31 28.23
N GLY A 273 -9.62 -11.23 28.28
CA GLY A 273 -8.80 -10.63 27.21
C GLY A 273 -9.05 -11.22 25.81
N ALA A 274 -9.53 -12.46 25.75
CA ALA A 274 -9.83 -13.19 24.52
C ALA A 274 -11.31 -13.14 24.10
N GLY A 275 -12.17 -12.49 24.91
CA GLY A 275 -13.60 -12.34 24.62
C GLY A 275 -14.54 -13.33 25.30
N ASP A 276 -14.03 -14.26 26.12
CA ASP A 276 -14.87 -15.22 26.83
C ASP A 276 -15.64 -14.58 27.99
N ILE A 277 -16.94 -14.86 28.09
CA ILE A 277 -17.74 -14.49 29.26
C ILE A 277 -17.35 -15.38 30.44
N LEU A 278 -16.68 -14.80 31.43
CA LEU A 278 -16.24 -15.47 32.65
C LEU A 278 -17.29 -15.44 33.77
N GLN A 279 -18.15 -14.42 33.77
CA GLN A 279 -19.19 -14.23 34.78
C GLN A 279 -20.29 -13.30 34.27
N GLU A 280 -21.56 -13.65 34.50
CA GLU A 280 -22.72 -12.77 34.27
C GLU A 280 -23.21 -12.11 35.57
N GLY A 281 -24.02 -11.06 35.45
CA GLY A 281 -24.71 -10.43 36.57
C GLY A 281 -23.78 -9.74 37.58
N VAL A 282 -22.67 -9.16 37.11
CA VAL A 282 -21.77 -8.38 37.97
C VAL A 282 -22.48 -7.15 38.54
N ALA A 283 -22.07 -6.70 39.73
CA ALA A 283 -22.72 -5.56 40.38
C ALA A 283 -22.47 -4.28 39.58
N ALA A 284 -23.46 -3.39 39.52
CA ALA A 284 -23.34 -2.11 38.80
C ALA A 284 -22.14 -1.25 39.28
N ALA A 285 -21.79 -1.33 40.56
CA ALA A 285 -20.64 -0.64 41.14
C ALA A 285 -19.28 -1.20 40.68
N ASP A 286 -19.26 -2.44 40.18
CA ASP A 286 -18.03 -3.10 39.71
C ASP A 286 -17.84 -2.95 38.19
N ARG A 287 -18.78 -2.32 37.46
CA ARG A 287 -18.61 -1.98 36.04
C ARG A 287 -17.43 -1.03 35.86
N GLY A 288 -16.59 -1.26 34.84
CA GLY A 288 -15.36 -0.52 34.64
C GLY A 288 -14.17 -1.03 35.46
N LEU A 289 -14.33 -2.13 36.21
CA LEU A 289 -13.23 -2.79 36.90
C LEU A 289 -12.39 -3.60 35.91
N VAL A 290 -11.07 -3.44 35.98
CA VAL A 290 -10.09 -4.07 35.10
C VAL A 290 -9.11 -4.91 35.92
N GLN A 291 -8.67 -6.03 35.35
CA GLN A 291 -7.55 -6.83 35.85
C GLN A 291 -6.54 -7.07 34.74
N LEU A 292 -5.26 -6.81 35.02
CA LEU A 292 -4.13 -7.15 34.17
C LEU A 292 -3.70 -8.61 34.37
N GLU A 293 -3.11 -9.21 33.35
CA GLU A 293 -2.49 -10.55 33.44
C GLU A 293 -1.38 -10.60 34.50
N ASP A 294 -0.54 -9.55 34.54
CA ASP A 294 0.45 -9.38 35.59
C ASP A 294 -0.18 -8.79 36.85
N THR A 295 -0.47 -9.66 37.82
CA THR A 295 -1.05 -9.28 39.11
C THR A 295 -0.03 -8.64 40.07
N THR A 296 1.23 -8.47 39.69
CA THR A 296 2.26 -7.83 40.52
C THR A 296 2.33 -6.32 40.34
N ILE A 297 1.63 -5.79 39.33
CA ILE A 297 1.64 -4.38 38.95
C ILE A 297 0.97 -3.51 40.02
N ASN A 298 1.68 -2.48 40.47
CA ASN A 298 1.22 -1.51 41.46
C ASN A 298 1.67 -0.10 41.07
N GLY A 299 0.85 0.91 41.39
CA GLY A 299 1.12 2.32 41.12
C GLY A 299 0.43 2.84 39.87
N VAL A 300 0.84 4.02 39.40
CA VAL A 300 0.20 4.70 38.26
C VAL A 300 0.69 4.13 36.93
N TYR A 301 -0.25 3.79 36.06
CA TYR A 301 -0.02 3.41 34.67
C TYR A 301 -1.02 4.11 33.77
N LEU A 302 -0.63 4.31 32.52
CA LEU A 302 -1.52 4.79 31.48
C LEU A 302 -2.34 3.62 30.92
N PHE A 303 -3.62 3.84 30.66
CA PHE A 303 -4.56 2.81 30.25
C PHE A 303 -5.43 3.23 29.06
N ASN A 304 -5.67 2.28 28.16
CA ASN A 304 -6.36 2.50 26.88
C ASN A 304 -7.68 1.70 26.84
N TYR A 305 -8.81 2.37 26.55
CA TYR A 305 -10.15 1.75 26.54
C TYR A 305 -11.16 2.53 25.71
N ALA A 306 -12.34 1.96 25.49
CA ALA A 306 -13.48 2.68 24.92
C ALA A 306 -14.79 2.24 25.57
N VAL A 307 -15.81 3.11 25.49
CA VAL A 307 -17.09 2.95 26.19
C VAL A 307 -18.28 3.06 25.22
N ARG A 308 -19.45 2.50 25.57
CA ARG A 308 -20.72 2.76 24.87
C ARG A 308 -21.49 3.88 25.60
N LEU A 309 -21.08 5.13 25.35
CA LEU A 309 -21.66 6.29 26.04
C LEU A 309 -23.09 6.58 25.52
N PRO A 310 -24.09 6.82 26.40
CA PRO A 310 -25.42 7.23 25.95
C PRO A 310 -25.41 8.54 25.17
N VAL A 311 -26.31 8.67 24.18
CA VAL A 311 -26.46 9.89 23.36
C VAL A 311 -26.74 11.14 24.21
N ALA A 312 -27.51 10.99 25.29
CA ALA A 312 -27.82 12.09 26.22
C ALA A 312 -26.57 12.68 26.91
N ASP A 313 -25.50 11.89 27.01
CA ASP A 313 -24.23 12.27 27.64
C ASP A 313 -23.13 12.60 26.62
N GLY A 314 -23.47 12.64 25.31
CA GLY A 314 -22.56 12.99 24.23
C GLY A 314 -22.06 11.82 23.39
N GLY A 315 -22.61 10.61 23.58
CA GLY A 315 -22.36 9.47 22.71
C GLY A 315 -22.98 9.62 21.32
N TYR A 316 -22.63 8.69 20.42
CA TYR A 316 -23.16 8.61 19.06
C TYR A 316 -23.92 7.29 18.90
N GLU A 317 -25.05 7.29 18.20
CA GLU A 317 -25.80 6.08 17.86
C GLU A 317 -25.80 5.91 16.35
N PHE A 318 -25.36 4.75 15.88
CA PHE A 318 -25.42 4.40 14.48
C PHE A 318 -26.86 4.13 14.06
N ALA A 319 -27.29 4.75 12.97
CA ALA A 319 -28.52 4.33 12.32
C ALA A 319 -28.35 2.94 11.67
N ARG A 320 -29.46 2.27 11.41
CA ARG A 320 -29.47 1.10 10.53
C ARG A 320 -28.97 1.49 9.14
N ASN A 321 -28.14 0.63 8.58
CA ASN A 321 -27.42 0.74 7.32
C ASN A 321 -26.45 1.94 7.25
N GLU A 322 -26.10 2.53 8.40
CA GLU A 322 -25.06 3.55 8.45
C GLU A 322 -23.67 2.92 8.29
N PRO A 323 -22.80 3.46 7.41
CA PRO A 323 -21.41 3.06 7.34
C PRO A 323 -20.64 3.30 8.65
N TRP A 324 -19.82 2.32 9.04
CA TRP A 324 -18.95 2.44 10.20
C TRP A 324 -17.59 1.79 10.00
N HIS A 325 -16.66 2.07 10.92
CA HIS A 325 -15.44 1.29 11.09
C HIS A 325 -15.58 0.41 12.33
N ASN A 326 -15.13 -0.86 12.31
CA ASN A 326 -15.35 -1.79 13.43
C ASN A 326 -14.09 -2.14 14.28
N ARG A 327 -12.91 -1.65 13.90
CA ARG A 327 -11.60 -1.96 14.53
C ARG A 327 -10.70 -0.73 14.67
N PRO A 328 -9.88 -0.60 15.75
CA PRO A 328 -9.99 -1.33 17.02
C PRO A 328 -11.24 -0.93 17.82
N VAL A 329 -11.92 0.13 17.41
CA VAL A 329 -13.16 0.67 18.01
C VAL A 329 -14.25 0.80 16.94
N HIS A 330 -15.51 0.79 17.37
CA HIS A 330 -16.66 1.08 16.52
C HIS A 330 -16.84 2.59 16.37
N ALA A 331 -16.54 3.12 15.20
CA ALA A 331 -16.53 4.56 14.98
C ALA A 331 -17.34 4.97 13.74
N PRO A 332 -18.09 6.08 13.80
CA PRO A 332 -18.76 6.66 12.64
C PRO A 332 -17.79 7.36 11.70
N LEU A 333 -18.15 7.38 10.42
CA LEU A 333 -17.40 8.04 9.36
C LEU A 333 -17.99 9.45 9.14
N LEU A 334 -17.45 10.42 9.86
CA LEU A 334 -17.98 11.79 9.94
C LEU A 334 -17.33 12.77 8.94
N GLY A 335 -16.21 12.39 8.32
CA GLY A 335 -15.46 13.16 7.33
C GLY A 335 -15.94 12.92 5.89
N GLY A 336 -15.02 13.09 4.94
CA GLY A 336 -15.31 12.94 3.51
C GLY A 336 -15.51 11.49 3.07
N ASN A 337 -15.86 11.29 1.79
CA ASN A 337 -16.01 9.94 1.21
C ASN A 337 -14.71 9.13 1.28
N ASN A 338 -13.55 9.79 1.43
CA ASN A 338 -12.27 9.11 1.59
C ASN A 338 -12.14 8.40 2.95
N GLN A 339 -12.90 8.79 3.99
CA GLN A 339 -12.98 7.98 5.22
C GLN A 339 -13.68 6.64 4.99
N MET A 340 -14.41 6.50 3.87
CA MET A 340 -14.95 5.21 3.46
C MET A 340 -13.76 4.40 2.93
N GLY A 341 -13.34 3.42 3.71
CA GLY A 341 -12.34 2.43 3.29
C GLY A 341 -13.08 1.17 2.87
N ASN A 342 -12.69 0.54 1.77
CA ASN A 342 -13.33 -0.69 1.34
C ASN A 342 -12.51 -1.94 1.71
N ALA A 343 -13.06 -3.12 1.46
CA ALA A 343 -12.32 -4.36 1.33
C ALA A 343 -12.04 -4.57 -0.16
N ALA A 344 -10.77 -4.65 -0.55
CA ALA A 344 -10.37 -4.65 -1.96
C ALA A 344 -10.89 -5.88 -2.73
N ASP A 345 -11.10 -7.01 -2.04
CA ASP A 345 -11.73 -8.22 -2.56
C ASP A 345 -13.23 -8.02 -2.87
N ALA A 346 -13.95 -7.27 -2.03
CA ALA A 346 -15.36 -7.00 -2.26
C ALA A 346 -15.61 -6.21 -3.55
N GLU A 347 -14.70 -5.29 -3.92
CA GLU A 347 -14.82 -4.53 -5.17
C GLU A 347 -14.71 -5.41 -6.39
N VAL A 348 -13.73 -6.32 -6.42
CA VAL A 348 -13.54 -7.20 -7.58
C VAL A 348 -14.70 -8.18 -7.75
N TRP A 349 -15.39 -8.56 -6.67
CA TRP A 349 -16.66 -9.29 -6.77
C TRP A 349 -17.82 -8.38 -7.19
N PHE A 350 -17.87 -7.13 -6.72
CA PHE A 350 -18.90 -6.20 -7.16
C PHE A 350 -18.77 -5.82 -8.64
N VAL A 351 -17.55 -5.85 -9.21
CA VAL A 351 -17.29 -5.81 -10.66
C VAL A 351 -18.02 -6.98 -11.35
N ASP A 352 -17.87 -8.23 -10.90
CA ASP A 352 -18.60 -9.37 -11.49
C ASP A 352 -20.12 -9.23 -11.30
N ALA A 353 -20.58 -8.76 -10.14
CA ALA A 353 -22.01 -8.50 -9.91
C ALA A 353 -22.60 -7.49 -10.92
N CYS A 354 -21.91 -6.36 -11.12
CA CYS A 354 -22.32 -5.35 -12.10
C CYS A 354 -22.23 -5.87 -13.54
N TYR A 355 -21.20 -6.67 -13.86
CA TYR A 355 -21.05 -7.30 -15.16
C TYR A 355 -22.20 -8.27 -15.46
N LEU A 356 -22.53 -9.16 -14.53
CA LEU A 356 -23.64 -10.12 -14.67
C LEU A 356 -24.98 -9.40 -14.87
N LEU A 357 -25.29 -8.41 -14.03
CA LEU A 357 -26.54 -7.64 -14.17
C LEU A 357 -26.60 -6.89 -15.50
N TRP A 358 -25.48 -6.31 -15.95
CA TRP A 358 -25.41 -5.65 -17.26
C TRP A 358 -25.62 -6.64 -18.40
N GLN A 359 -25.00 -7.83 -18.36
CA GLN A 359 -25.19 -8.86 -19.38
C GLN A 359 -26.63 -9.41 -19.41
N ILE A 360 -27.26 -9.55 -18.24
CA ILE A 360 -28.63 -10.06 -18.12
C ILE A 360 -29.67 -9.03 -18.60
N THR A 361 -29.51 -7.76 -18.23
CA THR A 361 -30.55 -6.73 -18.40
C THR A 361 -30.31 -5.78 -19.58
N GLY A 362 -29.04 -5.60 -19.98
CA GLY A 362 -28.63 -4.54 -20.90
C GLY A 362 -28.73 -3.11 -20.32
N ASP A 363 -29.06 -2.94 -19.03
CA ASP A 363 -29.23 -1.63 -18.42
C ASP A 363 -27.88 -0.92 -18.23
N THR A 364 -27.79 0.28 -18.78
CA THR A 364 -26.60 1.14 -18.71
C THR A 364 -26.20 1.54 -17.29
N ARG A 365 -27.10 1.51 -16.29
CA ARG A 365 -26.74 1.84 -14.90
C ARG A 365 -25.70 0.87 -14.33
N TYR A 366 -25.85 -0.42 -14.64
CA TYR A 366 -24.91 -1.46 -14.23
C TYR A 366 -23.58 -1.34 -14.97
N LYS A 367 -23.62 -0.92 -16.25
CA LYS A 367 -22.39 -0.67 -17.02
C LYS A 367 -21.58 0.52 -16.47
N LYS A 368 -22.26 1.61 -16.11
CA LYS A 368 -21.61 2.78 -15.48
C LYS A 368 -20.97 2.40 -14.15
N ALA A 369 -21.71 1.67 -13.31
CA ALA A 369 -21.19 1.15 -12.05
C ALA A 369 -20.00 0.22 -12.27
N LEU A 370 -20.11 -0.75 -13.19
CA LEU A 370 -19.02 -1.66 -13.58
C LEU A 370 -17.74 -0.88 -13.90
N ASP A 371 -17.83 0.14 -14.76
CA ASP A 371 -16.65 0.89 -15.20
C ASP A 371 -16.05 1.75 -14.08
N SER A 372 -16.87 2.31 -13.19
CA SER A 372 -16.40 3.09 -12.05
C SER A 372 -15.77 2.22 -10.95
N VAL A 373 -16.38 1.07 -10.64
CA VAL A 373 -15.82 0.12 -9.66
C VAL A 373 -14.53 -0.47 -10.19
N PHE A 374 -14.47 -0.83 -11.48
CA PHE A 374 -13.23 -1.28 -12.09
C PHE A 374 -12.15 -0.20 -12.10
N PHE A 375 -12.50 1.07 -12.37
CA PHE A 375 -11.56 2.19 -12.24
C PHE A 375 -10.95 2.22 -10.84
N THR A 376 -11.78 2.14 -9.79
CA THR A 376 -11.34 2.16 -8.39
C THR A 376 -10.49 0.94 -8.03
N ALA A 377 -10.93 -0.28 -8.37
CA ALA A 377 -10.16 -1.50 -8.14
C ALA A 377 -8.81 -1.48 -8.86
N HIS A 378 -8.76 -0.90 -10.06
CA HIS A 378 -7.54 -0.76 -10.85
C HIS A 378 -6.55 0.23 -10.23
N GLU A 379 -7.02 1.30 -9.58
CA GLU A 379 -6.15 2.21 -8.81
C GLU A 379 -5.34 1.45 -7.74
N TYR A 380 -5.88 0.39 -7.15
CA TYR A 380 -5.21 -0.39 -6.09
C TYR A 380 -3.99 -1.16 -6.59
N THR A 381 -3.91 -1.41 -7.88
CA THR A 381 -2.81 -2.18 -8.48
C THR A 381 -1.55 -1.33 -8.70
N TYR A 382 -1.67 0.00 -8.64
CA TYR A 382 -0.56 0.92 -8.80
C TYR A 382 0.14 1.15 -7.46
N ILE A 383 0.69 0.08 -6.90
CA ILE A 383 1.43 0.09 -5.64
C ILE A 383 2.60 1.10 -5.75
N ASP A 384 2.74 1.95 -4.74
CA ASP A 384 3.73 3.06 -4.64
C ASP A 384 3.65 4.15 -5.71
N SER A 385 2.63 4.13 -6.58
CA SER A 385 2.52 5.16 -7.64
C SER A 385 2.26 6.56 -7.14
N THR A 386 1.68 6.65 -5.95
CA THR A 386 1.43 7.90 -5.27
C THR A 386 2.65 8.41 -4.53
N ASP A 387 3.65 7.56 -4.27
CA ASP A 387 4.81 7.90 -3.45
C ASP A 387 5.60 9.04 -4.08
N ARG A 388 6.17 9.89 -3.22
CA ARG A 388 6.99 11.03 -3.62
C ARG A 388 8.22 11.06 -2.75
N PHE A 389 9.34 11.53 -3.30
CA PHE A 389 10.51 11.82 -2.48
C PHE A 389 10.21 12.99 -1.54
N PHE A 390 9.62 14.05 -2.09
CA PHE A 390 9.03 15.18 -1.34
C PHE A 390 7.70 15.54 -1.99
N ARG A 391 6.73 15.99 -1.19
CA ARG A 391 5.34 16.15 -1.63
C ARG A 391 4.80 17.53 -1.34
N GLN A 392 4.13 18.12 -2.34
CA GLN A 392 3.22 19.23 -2.13
C GLN A 392 1.89 18.71 -1.57
N SER A 393 1.52 19.13 -0.36
CA SER A 393 0.26 18.73 0.27
C SER A 393 -0.32 19.84 1.15
N PRO A 394 -1.55 20.31 0.88
CA PRO A 394 -2.21 21.33 1.69
C PRO A 394 -2.80 20.77 3.01
N THR A 395 -2.80 19.44 3.20
CA THR A 395 -3.38 18.78 4.38
C THR A 395 -2.34 18.20 5.33
N ALA A 396 -1.10 18.01 4.88
CA ALA A 396 -0.04 17.45 5.70
C ALA A 396 0.43 18.46 6.77
N GLY A 397 0.56 18.01 8.02
CA GLY A 397 1.09 18.83 9.12
C GLY A 397 2.62 18.88 9.19
N THR A 398 3.31 17.95 8.53
CA THR A 398 4.78 17.80 8.55
C THR A 398 5.36 18.02 7.16
N PRO A 399 6.60 18.53 7.04
CA PRO A 399 7.29 18.70 5.75
C PRO A 399 7.59 17.35 5.07
N PHE A 400 7.76 16.29 5.85
CA PHE A 400 8.08 14.94 5.38
C PHE A 400 6.85 14.04 5.56
N THR A 401 6.31 13.53 4.45
CA THR A 401 5.05 12.75 4.40
C THR A 401 5.25 11.30 3.94
N ASP A 402 6.38 11.04 3.29
CA ASP A 402 6.68 9.79 2.61
C ASP A 402 8.06 9.33 3.11
N GLY A 403 8.27 8.02 3.21
CA GLY A 403 9.58 7.42 3.53
C GLY A 403 10.21 7.87 4.85
N ILE A 404 11.54 7.80 4.91
CA ILE A 404 12.37 8.27 6.01
C ILE A 404 13.24 9.43 5.50
N SER A 405 12.98 10.64 6.01
CA SER A 405 13.72 11.83 5.60
C SER A 405 14.85 12.19 6.57
N TYR A 406 15.94 12.70 6.02
CA TYR A 406 17.06 13.28 6.76
C TYR A 406 17.39 14.65 6.20
N ASP A 407 18.00 15.48 7.03
CA ASP A 407 18.56 16.75 6.60
C ASP A 407 19.88 17.05 7.29
N TYR A 408 20.74 17.78 6.59
CA TYR A 408 21.96 18.35 7.14
C TYR A 408 22.36 19.60 6.38
N THR A 409 23.23 20.39 6.99
CA THR A 409 23.67 21.66 6.44
C THR A 409 25.18 21.76 6.42
N TYR A 410 25.69 22.63 5.55
CA TYR A 410 27.06 23.12 5.64
C TYR A 410 27.05 24.66 5.69
N PRO A 411 27.62 25.28 6.75
CA PRO A 411 28.17 24.67 7.97
C PRO A 411 27.15 23.86 8.80
N SER A 412 27.59 22.79 9.45
CA SER A 412 26.73 21.84 10.18
C SER A 412 26.09 22.37 11.48
N ALA A 413 26.45 23.58 11.89
CA ALA A 413 25.87 24.23 13.06
C ALA A 413 24.61 25.06 12.72
N LEU A 414 24.26 25.21 11.44
CA LEU A 414 23.08 25.96 11.04
C LEU A 414 21.81 25.15 11.36
N ALA A 415 20.85 25.80 11.99
CA ALA A 415 19.55 25.20 12.26
C ALA A 415 18.59 25.54 11.11
N VAL A 416 17.97 24.52 10.53
CA VAL A 416 16.94 24.68 9.49
C VAL A 416 15.58 24.85 10.16
N SER A 417 14.77 25.78 9.64
CA SER A 417 13.37 25.89 10.03
C SER A 417 12.47 25.36 8.92
N TYR A 418 11.61 24.38 9.27
CA TYR A 418 10.66 23.78 8.34
C TYR A 418 9.23 24.29 8.54
N GLY A 419 8.47 24.30 7.46
CA GLY A 419 7.04 24.59 7.46
C GLY A 419 6.37 24.16 6.16
N ARG A 420 5.11 24.57 6.00
CA ARG A 420 4.38 24.51 4.74
C ARG A 420 3.63 25.82 4.49
N ASP A 421 3.49 26.20 3.22
CA ASP A 421 2.64 27.32 2.82
C ASP A 421 1.17 26.90 2.59
N ALA A 422 0.32 27.84 2.21
CA ALA A 422 -1.12 27.60 2.04
C ALA A 422 -1.44 26.71 0.84
N GLU A 423 -0.54 26.66 -0.14
CA GLU A 423 -0.58 25.82 -1.33
C GLU A 423 0.01 24.42 -1.07
N GLY A 424 0.59 24.20 0.11
CA GLY A 424 1.11 22.93 0.56
C GLY A 424 2.57 22.65 0.19
N TYR A 425 3.31 23.64 -0.33
CA TYR A 425 4.75 23.50 -0.58
C TYR A 425 5.50 23.46 0.74
N ILE A 426 6.58 22.67 0.78
CA ILE A 426 7.50 22.61 1.90
C ILE A 426 8.34 23.88 1.89
N THR A 427 8.42 24.58 3.02
CA THR A 427 9.33 25.72 3.20
C THR A 427 10.49 25.30 4.09
N ALA A 428 11.73 25.47 3.63
CA ALA A 428 12.93 25.21 4.41
C ALA A 428 13.81 26.46 4.45
N SER A 429 13.99 27.05 5.63
CA SER A 429 14.68 28.33 5.80
C SER A 429 16.03 28.16 6.49
N LEU A 430 17.06 28.75 5.90
CA LEU A 430 18.39 28.93 6.49
C LEU A 430 18.63 30.41 6.82
N PRO A 431 19.13 30.73 8.03
CA PRO A 431 19.24 32.11 8.50
C PRO A 431 20.42 32.90 7.92
N GLU A 432 21.35 32.22 7.24
CA GLU A 432 22.54 32.79 6.61
C GLU A 432 22.99 31.92 5.43
N ALA A 433 24.09 32.30 4.78
CA ALA A 433 24.66 31.57 3.66
C ALA A 433 25.03 30.13 4.05
N GLY A 434 24.78 29.19 3.15
CA GLY A 434 25.13 27.78 3.36
C GLY A 434 24.42 26.86 2.39
N ASP A 435 24.67 25.58 2.61
CA ASP A 435 24.12 24.46 1.85
C ASP A 435 23.11 23.70 2.73
N LEU A 436 21.97 23.35 2.15
CA LEU A 436 20.95 22.50 2.74
C LEU A 436 20.79 21.24 1.90
N PHE A 437 20.90 20.08 2.54
CA PHE A 437 20.68 18.79 1.94
C PHE A 437 19.40 18.20 2.50
N LEU A 438 18.46 17.87 1.62
CA LEU A 438 17.24 17.16 1.96
C LEU A 438 17.31 15.76 1.36
N GLU A 439 17.29 14.76 2.21
CA GLU A 439 17.43 13.35 1.83
C GLU A 439 16.14 12.58 2.07
N GLN A 440 15.79 11.69 1.14
CA GLN A 440 14.68 10.78 1.27
C GLN A 440 15.13 9.34 1.03
N GLN A 441 15.00 8.52 2.07
CA GLN A 441 15.23 7.08 2.03
C GLN A 441 13.91 6.30 2.05
N SER A 442 13.96 5.02 1.67
CA SER A 442 12.82 4.10 1.71
C SER A 442 11.65 4.41 0.75
N VAL A 443 11.83 5.34 -0.20
CA VAL A 443 10.93 5.53 -1.36
C VAL A 443 11.64 5.00 -2.61
N TRP A 444 11.23 3.82 -3.08
CA TRP A 444 11.99 3.08 -4.09
C TRP A 444 11.21 2.88 -5.39
N PHE A 445 11.64 3.54 -6.46
CA PHE A 445 11.12 3.33 -7.80
C PHE A 445 12.06 2.42 -8.58
N ARG A 446 11.50 1.43 -9.29
CA ARG A 446 12.24 0.70 -10.32
C ARG A 446 12.26 1.51 -11.60
N ILE A 447 13.44 1.78 -12.13
CA ILE A 447 13.68 2.77 -13.18
C ILE A 447 14.37 2.13 -14.40
N ASN A 448 14.24 2.79 -15.53
CA ASN A 448 14.91 2.46 -16.78
C ASN A 448 15.21 3.74 -17.57
N ALA A 449 15.76 3.63 -18.77
CA ALA A 449 16.13 4.78 -19.60
C ALA A 449 14.97 5.72 -19.98
N ASP A 450 13.71 5.27 -19.90
CA ASP A 450 12.51 6.07 -20.19
C ASP A 450 11.99 6.84 -18.97
N SER A 451 12.55 6.56 -17.79
CA SER A 451 12.16 7.20 -16.54
C SER A 451 12.56 8.68 -16.51
N VAL A 452 11.75 9.49 -15.82
CA VAL A 452 11.93 10.94 -15.72
C VAL A 452 11.93 11.34 -14.24
N LEU A 453 12.98 12.00 -13.79
CA LEU A 453 13.05 12.60 -12.46
C LEU A 453 12.31 13.95 -12.49
N ARG A 454 11.27 14.09 -11.68
CA ARG A 454 10.58 15.35 -11.43
C ARG A 454 11.12 15.98 -10.15
N VAL A 455 11.49 17.25 -10.20
CA VAL A 455 11.84 18.07 -9.03
C VAL A 455 11.10 19.40 -9.14
N THR A 456 10.46 19.83 -8.05
CA THR A 456 9.75 21.12 -7.99
C THR A 456 10.41 22.01 -6.96
N VAL A 457 11.02 23.12 -7.38
CA VAL A 457 11.81 23.98 -6.48
C VAL A 457 11.64 25.48 -6.79
N GLY A 458 11.62 26.29 -5.76
CA GLY A 458 11.66 27.76 -5.77
C GLY A 458 12.50 28.28 -4.59
N ALA A 459 12.79 29.57 -4.58
CA ALA A 459 13.59 30.19 -3.52
C ALA A 459 13.28 31.67 -3.31
N ASP A 460 13.30 32.10 -2.05
CA ASP A 460 13.38 33.50 -1.64
C ASP A 460 14.72 33.74 -0.94
N VAL A 461 15.66 34.37 -1.64
CA VAL A 461 17.01 34.66 -1.12
C VAL A 461 17.08 36.14 -0.72
N SER A 462 17.58 36.40 0.48
CA SER A 462 17.51 37.72 1.14
C SER A 462 18.19 38.88 0.38
N ASP A 463 19.18 38.60 -0.47
CA ASP A 463 19.86 39.59 -1.32
C ASP A 463 19.39 39.56 -2.79
N GLY A 464 18.43 38.71 -3.13
CA GLY A 464 17.91 38.50 -4.48
C GLY A 464 18.82 37.70 -5.41
N SER A 465 19.92 37.13 -4.92
CA SER A 465 20.75 36.19 -5.67
C SER A 465 19.99 34.86 -5.92
N PRO A 466 20.33 34.11 -6.99
CA PRO A 466 19.73 32.81 -7.22
C PRO A 466 20.30 31.74 -6.27
N MET A 467 19.46 30.77 -5.91
CA MET A 467 19.85 29.57 -5.15
C MET A 467 20.18 28.42 -6.11
N ALA A 468 21.36 27.83 -6.00
CA ALA A 468 21.75 26.66 -6.77
C ALA A 468 20.97 25.42 -6.30
N CYS A 469 20.66 24.52 -7.22
CA CYS A 469 19.85 23.32 -6.97
C CYS A 469 20.48 22.11 -7.67
N ARG A 470 20.77 21.05 -6.94
CA ARG A 470 21.26 19.77 -7.49
C ARG A 470 20.41 18.62 -6.96
N ALA A 471 20.10 17.67 -7.84
CA ALA A 471 19.38 16.46 -7.48
C ALA A 471 20.26 15.23 -7.72
N THR A 472 20.35 14.37 -6.72
CA THR A 472 21.14 13.13 -6.75
C THR A 472 20.24 11.93 -6.46
N LEU A 473 20.41 10.86 -7.24
CA LEU A 473 19.81 9.56 -7.04
C LEU A 473 20.92 8.54 -6.76
N ASN A 474 20.84 7.88 -5.62
CA ASN A 474 21.63 6.69 -5.40
C ASN A 474 20.84 5.48 -5.91
N ILE A 475 21.46 4.75 -6.81
CA ILE A 475 20.82 3.67 -7.56
C ILE A 475 21.52 2.35 -7.25
N ASN A 476 20.73 1.32 -6.98
CA ASN A 476 21.21 -0.05 -6.84
C ASN A 476 20.61 -0.94 -7.94
N GLN A 477 21.35 -1.99 -8.33
CA GLN A 477 20.87 -3.03 -9.25
C GLN A 477 20.02 -4.11 -8.56
N ALA A 478 19.83 -4.02 -7.26
CA ALA A 478 18.86 -4.80 -6.50
C ALA A 478 17.99 -3.86 -5.67
N LYS A 479 16.79 -4.32 -5.32
CA LYS A 479 15.88 -3.59 -4.40
C LYS A 479 16.32 -3.76 -2.95
N GLU A 480 17.53 -3.28 -2.65
CA GLU A 480 18.19 -3.43 -1.36
C GLU A 480 18.94 -2.14 -1.02
N ASP A 481 18.88 -1.73 0.25
CA ASP A 481 19.68 -0.62 0.76
C ASP A 481 21.02 -1.16 1.26
N THR A 482 21.97 -1.29 0.33
CA THR A 482 23.34 -1.72 0.62
C THR A 482 24.32 -0.57 0.40
N PRO A 483 25.54 -0.61 0.95
CA PRO A 483 26.53 0.45 0.74
C PRO A 483 27.01 0.60 -0.71
N GLU A 484 26.83 -0.40 -1.57
CA GLU A 484 27.33 -0.44 -2.95
C GLU A 484 26.49 0.35 -3.98
N GLN A 485 25.81 1.41 -3.53
CA GLN A 485 24.96 2.26 -4.37
C GLN A 485 25.81 3.13 -5.29
N GLU A 486 25.32 3.36 -6.51
CA GLU A 486 25.95 4.30 -7.43
C GLU A 486 25.20 5.64 -7.37
N ALA A 487 25.91 6.73 -7.07
CA ALA A 487 25.33 8.07 -7.06
C ALA A 487 25.34 8.69 -8.47
N TRP A 488 24.18 9.19 -8.88
CA TRP A 488 23.93 9.82 -10.17
C TRP A 488 23.27 11.17 -9.95
N PHE A 489 23.85 12.26 -10.47
CA PHE A 489 23.36 13.61 -10.20
C PHE A 489 23.04 14.40 -11.46
N VAL A 490 22.25 15.44 -11.28
CA VAL A 490 21.97 16.47 -12.28
C VAL A 490 21.87 17.85 -11.61
N ASP A 491 22.51 18.84 -12.22
CA ASP A 491 22.35 20.24 -11.85
C ASP A 491 21.07 20.82 -12.47
N LEU A 492 20.25 21.49 -11.65
CA LEU A 492 18.99 22.10 -12.06
C LEU A 492 19.15 23.62 -12.23
N PRO A 493 18.33 24.27 -13.08
CA PRO A 493 18.31 25.73 -13.16
C PRO A 493 18.15 26.38 -11.78
N ALA A 494 19.03 27.33 -11.48
CA ALA A 494 19.03 28.00 -10.18
C ALA A 494 17.70 28.74 -9.92
N ALA A 495 17.16 28.59 -8.71
CA ALA A 495 15.90 29.18 -8.31
C ALA A 495 16.10 30.66 -7.92
N SER A 496 15.40 31.57 -8.58
CA SER A 496 15.50 33.03 -8.37
C SER A 496 14.18 33.68 -7.94
N SER A 497 13.16 32.86 -7.68
CA SER A 497 11.82 33.33 -7.31
C SER A 497 11.17 32.35 -6.34
N ALA A 498 10.35 32.90 -5.43
CA ALA A 498 9.53 32.13 -4.52
C ALA A 498 8.42 31.33 -5.23
N VAL A 499 8.18 31.56 -6.53
CA VAL A 499 7.25 30.74 -7.31
C VAL A 499 8.00 29.47 -7.75
N PRO A 500 7.65 28.27 -7.23
CA PRO A 500 8.36 27.05 -7.56
C PRO A 500 8.14 26.64 -9.02
N VAL A 501 9.18 26.08 -9.64
CA VAL A 501 9.21 25.63 -11.02
C VAL A 501 9.36 24.10 -11.05
N VAL A 502 8.63 23.44 -11.96
CA VAL A 502 8.72 22.00 -12.18
C VAL A 502 9.81 21.69 -13.21
N HIS A 503 10.76 20.85 -12.84
CA HIS A 503 11.81 20.31 -13.69
C HIS A 503 11.55 18.82 -13.94
N ASP A 504 11.22 18.45 -15.18
CA ASP A 504 11.12 17.06 -15.62
C ASP A 504 12.40 16.70 -16.39
N VAL A 505 13.31 15.97 -15.74
CA VAL A 505 14.63 15.60 -16.25
C VAL A 505 14.62 14.13 -16.68
N PRO A 506 14.84 13.80 -17.96
CA PRO A 506 15.06 12.42 -18.39
C PRO A 506 16.22 11.81 -17.60
N ILE A 507 16.05 10.60 -17.06
CA ILE A 507 17.08 10.03 -16.18
C ILE A 507 18.41 9.83 -16.91
N SER A 508 18.38 9.67 -18.23
CA SER A 508 19.56 9.61 -19.11
C SER A 508 20.40 10.90 -19.14
N HIS A 509 19.91 12.00 -18.56
CA HIS A 509 20.67 13.24 -18.38
C HIS A 509 21.51 13.23 -17.10
N LEU A 510 21.23 12.34 -16.14
CA LEU A 510 22.04 12.23 -14.93
C LEU A 510 23.42 11.67 -15.30
N VAL A 511 24.43 12.18 -14.61
CA VAL A 511 25.80 11.71 -14.73
C VAL A 511 26.26 11.06 -13.44
N ARG A 512 27.11 10.05 -13.56
CA ARG A 512 27.68 9.34 -12.42
C ARG A 512 28.60 10.27 -11.64
N GLU A 513 28.56 10.21 -10.31
CA GLU A 513 29.37 11.08 -9.46
C GLU A 513 30.83 10.61 -9.35
N VAL A 514 31.03 9.30 -9.21
CA VAL A 514 32.35 8.67 -9.02
C VAL A 514 32.76 7.90 -10.27
N ASP A 515 34.01 8.08 -10.71
CA ASP A 515 34.61 7.33 -11.80
C ASP A 515 34.97 5.91 -11.32
N PRO A 516 34.35 4.85 -11.88
CA PRO A 516 34.62 3.47 -11.46
C PRO A 516 36.06 3.00 -11.76
N ALA A 517 36.78 3.68 -12.66
CA ALA A 517 38.16 3.35 -12.97
C ALA A 517 39.16 3.83 -11.91
N THR A 518 38.85 4.94 -11.23
CA THR A 518 39.76 5.59 -10.26
C THR A 518 39.25 5.53 -8.82
N GLY A 519 37.93 5.43 -8.63
CA GLY A 519 37.28 5.53 -7.32
C GLY A 519 37.16 6.97 -6.78
N GLU A 520 37.52 7.98 -7.58
CA GLU A 520 37.42 9.39 -7.22
C GLU A 520 36.26 10.06 -7.95
N ALA A 521 35.77 11.19 -7.42
CA ALA A 521 34.71 11.97 -8.07
C ALA A 521 35.16 12.51 -9.43
N TYR A 522 34.24 12.57 -10.40
CA TYR A 522 34.51 13.23 -11.67
C TYR A 522 34.79 14.73 -11.46
N LEU A 523 35.82 15.26 -12.11
CA LEU A 523 36.21 16.66 -12.01
C LEU A 523 35.39 17.53 -12.97
N VAL A 524 34.11 17.70 -12.66
CA VAL A 524 33.19 18.57 -13.40
C VAL A 524 33.40 20.06 -13.05
N ALA A 525 32.89 20.95 -13.89
CA ALA A 525 32.99 22.39 -13.68
C ALA A 525 32.16 22.81 -12.45
N GLU A 526 32.79 23.54 -11.52
CA GLU A 526 32.24 23.93 -10.21
C GLU A 526 32.84 25.27 -9.78
N SER A 527 32.04 26.19 -9.23
CA SER A 527 32.51 27.49 -8.73
C SER A 527 33.56 27.37 -7.62
N SER A 528 33.46 26.34 -6.79
CA SER A 528 34.43 26.05 -5.72
C SER A 528 35.80 25.59 -6.24
N ALA A 529 35.87 25.15 -7.49
CA ALA A 529 37.07 24.65 -8.14
C ALA A 529 37.75 25.70 -9.04
N VAL A 530 37.31 26.97 -9.00
CA VAL A 530 37.84 27.99 -9.92
C VAL A 530 38.18 29.29 -9.21
N THR A 531 39.16 30.01 -9.74
CA THR A 531 39.45 31.39 -9.34
C THR A 531 40.08 32.15 -10.51
N ASP A 532 40.31 33.44 -10.36
CA ASP A 532 40.71 34.32 -11.44
C ASP A 532 41.64 35.45 -10.97
N TYR A 533 42.33 36.07 -11.92
CA TYR A 533 43.12 37.29 -11.68
C TYR A 533 43.22 38.15 -12.95
N GLY A 534 43.78 39.35 -12.80
CA GLY A 534 44.13 40.21 -13.94
C GLY A 534 42.91 40.77 -14.70
N GLY A 535 41.74 40.84 -14.05
CA GLY A 535 40.51 41.35 -14.67
C GLY A 535 39.70 40.29 -15.43
N CYS A 536 40.12 39.02 -15.41
CA CYS A 536 39.26 37.91 -15.81
C CYS A 536 37.95 37.93 -15.01
N THR A 537 36.86 37.53 -15.64
CA THR A 537 35.57 37.30 -14.96
C THR A 537 35.03 35.95 -15.37
N TRP A 538 34.24 35.30 -14.54
CA TRP A 538 33.64 34.01 -14.88
C TRP A 538 32.24 33.87 -14.29
N ALA A 539 31.47 32.94 -14.85
CA ALA A 539 30.16 32.55 -14.35
C ALA A 539 29.89 31.06 -14.59
N GLU A 540 29.23 30.42 -13.62
CA GLU A 540 28.61 29.11 -13.83
C GLU A 540 27.34 29.25 -14.68
N ARG A 541 27.13 28.31 -15.60
CA ARG A 541 25.93 28.23 -16.45
C ARG A 541 25.54 26.78 -16.68
N LEU A 542 24.24 26.54 -16.82
CA LEU A 542 23.75 25.30 -17.43
C LEU A 542 23.69 25.47 -18.93
N GLU A 543 24.22 24.48 -19.65
CA GLU A 543 24.21 24.43 -21.10
C GLU A 543 23.71 23.06 -21.60
N GLU A 544 22.98 23.09 -22.71
CA GLU A 544 22.56 21.91 -23.46
C GLU A 544 23.52 21.66 -24.63
N GLY A 545 23.71 20.40 -25.03
CA GLY A 545 24.48 20.07 -26.24
C GLY A 545 26.00 20.04 -26.04
N ILE A 546 26.49 19.78 -24.82
CA ILE A 546 27.91 19.70 -24.48
C ILE A 546 28.50 18.42 -25.10
N TYR A 547 29.60 18.55 -25.85
CA TYR A 547 30.43 17.50 -26.49
C TYR A 547 29.69 16.34 -27.19
N ASP A 548 29.04 15.44 -26.45
CA ASP A 548 28.23 14.31 -26.96
C ASP A 548 26.71 14.62 -26.97
N GLY A 549 26.35 15.89 -26.81
CA GLY A 549 24.98 16.38 -26.80
C GLY A 549 24.33 16.42 -25.41
N ARG A 550 25.08 16.13 -24.34
CA ARG A 550 24.55 16.13 -22.96
C ARG A 550 24.24 17.53 -22.44
N PRO A 551 23.29 17.68 -21.50
CA PRO A 551 23.23 18.85 -20.64
C PRO A 551 24.33 18.81 -19.57
N GLY A 552 24.64 19.96 -18.99
CA GLY A 552 25.49 20.01 -17.81
C GLY A 552 25.87 21.42 -17.38
N LYS A 553 26.48 21.51 -16.20
CA LYS A 553 27.04 22.75 -15.68
C LYS A 553 28.41 23.00 -16.32
N ILE A 554 28.62 24.24 -16.76
CA ILE A 554 29.89 24.73 -17.32
C ILE A 554 30.33 25.96 -16.52
N VAL A 555 31.63 26.25 -16.56
CA VAL A 555 32.14 27.57 -16.17
C VAL A 555 32.64 28.26 -17.42
N GLU A 556 32.11 29.46 -17.68
CA GLU A 556 32.52 30.35 -18.77
C GLU A 556 33.33 31.51 -18.19
N ALA A 557 34.59 31.62 -18.61
CA ALA A 557 35.51 32.70 -18.26
C ALA A 557 35.70 33.65 -19.45
N ALA A 558 35.72 34.95 -19.16
CA ALA A 558 35.96 36.04 -20.10
C ALA A 558 37.26 36.76 -19.75
N PHE A 559 38.13 36.87 -20.74
CA PHE A 559 39.48 37.42 -20.65
C PHE A 559 39.54 38.78 -21.35
N PRO A 560 39.71 39.90 -20.63
CA PRO A 560 39.80 41.22 -21.27
C PRO A 560 41.08 41.39 -22.10
N ASP A 561 42.20 40.85 -21.63
CA ASP A 561 43.52 40.93 -22.27
C ASP A 561 44.44 39.80 -21.75
N SER A 562 45.72 39.83 -22.15
CA SER A 562 46.72 38.81 -21.81
C SER A 562 47.28 38.90 -20.39
N ASP A 563 46.95 39.95 -19.61
CA ASP A 563 47.33 40.02 -18.19
C ASP A 563 46.34 39.23 -17.31
N ALA A 564 45.19 38.85 -17.87
CA ALA A 564 44.15 38.07 -17.23
C ALA A 564 44.48 36.56 -17.20
N GLY A 565 44.10 35.89 -16.11
CA GLY A 565 44.25 34.45 -15.97
C GLY A 565 43.07 33.83 -15.24
N PHE A 566 42.71 32.61 -15.66
CA PHE A 566 41.68 31.79 -15.03
C PHE A 566 42.32 30.52 -14.50
N ILE A 567 41.94 30.07 -13.32
CA ILE A 567 42.53 28.92 -12.64
C ILE A 567 41.44 27.89 -12.42
N ILE A 568 41.73 26.65 -12.78
CA ILE A 568 40.94 25.46 -12.43
C ILE A 568 41.77 24.67 -11.42
N GLY A 569 41.27 24.61 -10.18
CA GLY A 569 41.90 23.96 -9.04
C GLY A 569 41.37 22.56 -8.79
N PHE A 570 42.23 21.71 -8.23
CA PHE A 570 41.91 20.37 -7.77
C PHE A 570 41.83 20.29 -6.23
N TRP A 571 41.64 21.44 -5.58
CA TRP A 571 41.67 21.58 -4.12
C TRP A 571 40.55 20.81 -3.41
N GLY A 572 39.46 20.52 -4.13
CA GLY A 572 38.34 19.72 -3.64
C GLY A 572 38.55 18.21 -3.70
N THR A 573 39.63 17.70 -4.32
CA THR A 573 39.93 16.27 -4.31
C THR A 573 40.47 15.84 -2.95
N SER A 574 40.42 14.53 -2.65
CA SER A 574 40.90 13.95 -1.39
C SER A 574 42.37 14.31 -1.07
N THR A 575 43.20 14.52 -2.10
CA THR A 575 44.61 14.89 -1.97
C THR A 575 44.89 16.37 -2.26
N GLY A 576 43.87 17.13 -2.71
CA GLY A 576 44.02 18.46 -3.26
C GLY A 576 44.79 18.51 -4.59
N ARG A 577 45.01 17.35 -5.23
CA ARG A 577 45.74 17.18 -6.49
C ARG A 577 45.03 16.18 -7.40
N ALA A 578 45.30 16.27 -8.70
CA ALA A 578 44.82 15.32 -9.71
C ALA A 578 45.82 15.15 -10.85
N PRO A 579 45.87 13.99 -11.54
CA PRO A 579 46.51 13.90 -12.84
C PRO A 579 45.74 14.79 -13.84
N VAL A 580 46.39 15.22 -14.92
CA VAL A 580 45.76 16.00 -15.99
C VAL A 580 46.02 15.29 -17.31
N THR A 581 44.97 14.70 -17.87
CA THR A 581 45.07 13.81 -19.04
C THR A 581 44.16 14.24 -20.18
N GLN A 582 43.02 14.87 -19.88
CA GLN A 582 42.05 15.33 -20.85
C GLN A 582 41.31 16.56 -20.33
N ILE A 583 40.68 17.33 -21.23
CA ILE A 583 39.75 18.40 -20.87
C ILE A 583 38.66 18.56 -21.93
N VAL A 584 37.42 18.77 -21.50
CA VAL A 584 36.29 19.12 -22.37
C VAL A 584 36.07 20.62 -22.29
N TYR A 585 36.29 21.32 -23.40
CA TYR A 585 36.30 22.79 -23.46
C TYR A 585 35.70 23.35 -24.75
N ARG A 586 35.39 24.65 -24.72
CA ARG A 586 35.04 25.50 -25.85
C ARG A 586 35.82 26.81 -25.74
N SER A 587 36.41 27.28 -26.83
CA SER A 587 37.10 28.57 -26.86
C SER A 587 36.96 29.29 -28.20
N ASP A 588 37.03 30.61 -28.17
CA ASP A 588 37.00 31.48 -29.36
C ASP A 588 38.39 31.98 -29.82
N ALA A 589 39.44 31.57 -29.11
CA ALA A 589 40.85 31.84 -29.38
C ALA A 589 41.73 30.65 -28.96
N GLU A 590 43.03 30.75 -29.23
CA GLU A 590 44.03 29.82 -28.72
C GLU A 590 44.36 30.16 -27.26
N PHE A 591 44.39 29.16 -26.39
CA PHE A 591 44.67 29.32 -24.97
C PHE A 591 45.76 28.35 -24.51
N ASP A 592 46.62 28.82 -23.60
CA ASP A 592 47.58 28.00 -22.91
C ASP A 592 46.98 27.40 -21.65
N LEU A 593 47.12 26.09 -21.49
CA LEU A 593 46.86 25.37 -20.25
C LEU A 593 48.18 25.17 -19.51
N ARG A 594 48.54 26.13 -18.65
CA ARG A 594 49.80 26.12 -17.90
C ARG A 594 49.68 25.35 -16.58
N ILE A 595 50.67 24.52 -16.31
CA ILE A 595 50.86 23.81 -15.03
C ILE A 595 52.29 23.95 -14.52
N GLU A 596 52.50 23.54 -13.28
CA GLU A 596 53.82 23.37 -12.67
C GLU A 596 54.06 21.86 -12.45
N ASP A 597 55.20 21.35 -12.91
CA ASP A 597 55.54 19.93 -12.81
C ASP A 597 56.11 19.57 -11.42
N ASP A 598 56.41 18.29 -11.17
CA ASP A 598 56.84 17.80 -9.86
C ASP A 598 58.18 18.40 -9.40
N ASP A 599 58.99 18.93 -10.34
CA ASP A 599 60.27 19.58 -10.09
C ASP A 599 60.17 21.11 -10.02
N MET A 600 58.95 21.67 -10.07
CA MET A 600 58.60 23.10 -10.06
C MET A 600 58.88 23.87 -11.37
N TRP A 601 59.05 23.16 -12.49
CA TRP A 601 59.13 23.79 -13.81
C TRP A 601 57.74 24.07 -14.38
N ARG A 602 57.57 25.23 -15.00
CA ARG A 602 56.31 25.61 -15.65
C ARG A 602 56.26 25.19 -17.10
N TRP A 603 55.19 24.53 -17.45
CA TRP A 603 54.94 24.00 -18.80
C TRP A 603 53.50 24.32 -19.20
N TYR A 604 53.21 24.32 -20.49
CA TYR A 604 51.84 24.51 -20.97
C TYR A 604 51.51 23.67 -22.20
N TRP A 605 50.23 23.34 -22.35
CA TRP A 605 49.65 22.84 -23.59
C TRP A 605 48.96 23.99 -24.33
N ILE A 606 49.09 24.05 -25.66
CA ILE A 606 48.34 24.98 -26.50
C ILE A 606 47.01 24.32 -26.89
N LEU A 607 45.89 24.92 -26.49
CA LEU A 607 44.55 24.52 -26.89
C LEU A 607 44.07 25.38 -28.07
N PRO A 608 43.71 24.79 -29.23
CA PRO A 608 43.21 25.54 -30.37
C PRO A 608 41.81 26.12 -30.13
N ALA A 609 41.46 27.18 -30.87
CA ALA A 609 40.08 27.67 -30.93
C ALA A 609 39.13 26.58 -31.44
N THR A 610 37.94 26.46 -30.85
CA THR A 610 37.02 25.33 -31.12
C THR A 610 35.92 25.64 -32.13
N GLU A 611 36.00 26.80 -32.80
CA GLU A 611 34.99 27.30 -33.77
C GLU A 611 33.56 27.34 -33.18
N GLY A 612 33.44 27.55 -31.86
CA GLY A 612 32.17 27.61 -31.14
C GLY A 612 31.59 26.24 -30.74
N GLY A 613 32.23 25.13 -31.09
CA GLY A 613 31.86 23.78 -30.66
C GLY A 613 32.55 23.33 -29.37
N TRP A 614 31.99 22.33 -28.70
CA TRP A 614 32.67 21.64 -27.61
C TRP A 614 33.65 20.59 -28.14
N GLN A 615 34.86 20.54 -27.58
CA GLN A 615 35.91 19.62 -27.98
C GLN A 615 36.48 18.90 -26.75
N LEU A 616 36.92 17.66 -26.96
CA LEU A 616 37.73 16.90 -25.99
C LEU A 616 39.19 16.97 -26.44
N ALA A 617 40.04 17.62 -25.65
CA ALA A 617 41.48 17.60 -25.84
C ALA A 617 42.13 16.50 -25.00
N THR A 618 43.00 15.71 -25.62
CA THR A 618 43.92 14.80 -24.92
C THR A 618 45.22 15.53 -24.63
N LEU A 619 45.70 15.46 -23.40
CA LEU A 619 46.85 16.22 -22.90
C LEU A 619 48.02 15.25 -22.68
N ASP A 620 48.83 15.02 -23.72
CA ASP A 620 50.05 14.23 -23.63
C ASP A 620 51.18 15.11 -23.06
N PRO A 621 51.87 14.71 -21.98
CA PRO A 621 53.00 15.46 -21.44
C PRO A 621 54.13 15.71 -22.47
N ASN A 622 54.27 14.88 -23.51
CA ASN A 622 55.28 15.09 -24.55
C ASN A 622 54.97 16.27 -25.48
N ASP A 623 53.72 16.74 -25.51
CA ASP A 623 53.29 17.88 -26.33
C ASP A 623 53.42 19.22 -25.58
N MET A 624 53.91 19.21 -24.33
CA MET A 624 54.04 20.41 -23.52
C MET A 624 55.21 21.30 -23.99
N VAL A 625 54.98 22.60 -23.93
CA VAL A 625 55.98 23.63 -24.22
C VAL A 625 56.50 24.22 -22.92
N LEU A 626 57.82 24.38 -22.82
CA LEU A 626 58.45 25.00 -21.65
C LEU A 626 58.09 26.48 -21.60
N SER A 627 57.54 26.94 -20.47
CA SER A 627 57.23 28.36 -20.26
C SER A 627 58.51 29.19 -20.26
N GLY A 628 58.49 30.35 -20.92
CA GLY A 628 59.58 31.33 -20.84
C GLY A 628 59.69 32.02 -19.47
N TYR A 629 58.70 31.83 -18.59
CA TYR A 629 58.67 32.36 -17.23
C TYR A 629 58.83 31.22 -16.21
N GLN A 630 59.99 31.19 -15.55
CA GLN A 630 60.41 30.15 -14.59
C GLN A 630 60.88 30.79 -13.26
N PRO A 631 59.97 31.13 -12.34
CA PRO A 631 60.31 31.90 -11.14
C PRO A 631 61.22 31.16 -10.15
N GLU A 632 61.13 29.82 -10.08
CA GLU A 632 61.87 29.00 -9.12
C GLU A 632 63.18 28.40 -9.68
N HIS A 633 63.50 28.67 -10.95
CA HIS A 633 64.63 28.08 -11.68
C HIS A 633 65.51 29.11 -12.40
N ASP A 634 65.68 30.30 -11.83
CA ASP A 634 66.49 31.37 -12.42
C ASP A 634 67.98 30.95 -12.54
N GLY A 635 68.44 30.72 -13.77
CA GLY A 635 69.82 30.32 -14.09
C GLY A 635 70.08 28.81 -14.15
N ASP A 636 69.08 27.98 -13.90
CA ASP A 636 69.16 26.53 -14.12
C ASP A 636 69.11 26.19 -15.62
N PRO A 637 69.75 25.10 -16.07
CA PRO A 637 69.63 24.65 -17.46
C PRO A 637 68.21 24.13 -17.75
N ASP A 638 67.67 24.49 -18.92
CA ASP A 638 66.34 24.05 -19.36
C ASP A 638 66.19 22.51 -19.31
N PRO A 639 65.10 22.00 -18.71
CA PRO A 639 64.80 20.57 -18.68
C PRO A 639 64.45 20.04 -20.08
N ALA A 640 64.76 18.76 -20.32
CA ALA A 640 64.53 18.13 -21.63
C ALA A 640 63.09 17.63 -21.84
N ALA A 641 62.35 17.40 -20.75
CA ALA A 641 60.95 16.94 -20.74
C ALA A 641 60.33 17.25 -19.36
N PRO A 642 59.00 17.41 -19.27
CA PRO A 642 58.31 17.60 -17.99
C PRO A 642 58.34 16.34 -17.13
N VAL A 643 58.39 16.51 -15.80
CA VAL A 643 58.21 15.43 -14.81
C VAL A 643 56.85 15.60 -14.14
N LEU A 644 55.81 14.99 -14.71
CA LEU A 644 54.43 15.25 -14.30
C LEU A 644 53.75 14.00 -13.72
N SER A 645 53.32 14.07 -12.45
CA SER A 645 52.46 13.06 -11.84
C SER A 645 51.05 13.57 -11.58
N THR A 646 50.91 14.55 -10.69
CA THR A 646 49.64 15.19 -10.32
C THR A 646 49.90 16.66 -10.03
N VAL A 647 48.90 17.51 -10.27
CA VAL A 647 48.98 18.95 -10.02
C VAL A 647 47.86 19.37 -9.09
N ASP A 648 48.03 20.48 -8.38
CA ASP A 648 47.00 21.10 -7.55
C ASP A 648 46.08 22.04 -8.33
N GLN A 649 46.53 22.55 -9.48
CA GLN A 649 45.75 23.42 -10.35
C GLN A 649 46.31 23.51 -11.78
N LEU A 650 45.51 24.06 -12.69
CA LEU A 650 45.91 24.52 -14.02
C LEU A 650 45.49 25.97 -14.25
N THR A 651 46.36 26.74 -14.90
CA THR A 651 46.10 28.14 -15.28
C THR A 651 45.82 28.23 -16.77
N VAL A 652 44.66 28.77 -17.14
CA VAL A 652 44.27 29.10 -18.50
C VAL A 652 44.69 30.52 -18.82
N LEU A 653 45.43 30.72 -19.92
CA LEU A 653 45.97 32.01 -20.36
C LEU A 653 45.78 32.19 -21.87
N LEU A 654 45.76 33.43 -22.36
CA LEU A 654 45.79 33.69 -23.79
C LEU A 654 47.19 33.41 -24.36
N GLU A 655 47.28 32.54 -25.36
CA GLU A 655 48.55 32.23 -26.05
C GLU A 655 49.07 33.47 -26.80
N ASN A 656 48.17 34.20 -27.46
CA ASN A 656 48.52 35.40 -28.21
C ASN A 656 48.31 36.66 -27.37
N GLY A 657 49.40 37.31 -26.94
CA GLY A 657 49.35 38.56 -26.15
C GLY A 657 48.68 39.78 -26.80
N GLY A 658 48.23 39.67 -28.05
CA GLY A 658 47.44 40.69 -28.75
C GLY A 658 45.92 40.42 -28.75
N ASP A 659 45.49 39.24 -28.30
CA ASP A 659 44.08 38.91 -28.16
C ASP A 659 43.46 39.65 -26.97
N THR A 660 42.22 40.11 -27.17
CA THR A 660 41.42 40.85 -26.18
C THR A 660 39.98 40.38 -26.28
N ASP A 661 39.23 40.50 -25.19
CA ASP A 661 37.81 40.13 -25.09
C ASP A 661 37.49 38.71 -25.58
N ARG A 662 38.25 37.71 -25.09
CA ARG A 662 38.12 36.29 -25.47
C ARG A 662 37.40 35.46 -24.41
N THR A 663 36.91 34.30 -24.82
CA THR A 663 36.12 33.41 -23.95
C THR A 663 36.66 31.98 -23.94
N PHE A 664 36.68 31.39 -22.74
CA PHE A 664 37.01 29.99 -22.51
C PHE A 664 35.94 29.38 -21.62
N SER A 665 35.36 28.26 -22.04
CA SER A 665 34.42 27.48 -21.24
C SER A 665 34.94 26.06 -21.05
N TYR A 666 34.74 25.48 -19.88
CA TYR A 666 35.02 24.06 -19.66
C TYR A 666 33.86 23.35 -18.98
N TYR A 667 33.76 22.04 -19.22
CA TYR A 667 32.76 21.16 -18.62
C TYR A 667 33.37 20.18 -17.62
N CYS A 668 34.48 19.53 -17.96
CA CYS A 668 35.17 18.63 -17.06
C CYS A 668 36.66 18.48 -17.41
N VAL A 669 37.46 18.07 -16.43
CA VAL A 669 38.87 17.68 -16.57
C VAL A 669 38.97 16.17 -16.36
N ASN A 670 39.91 15.53 -17.08
CA ASN A 670 40.08 14.08 -17.18
C ASN A 670 38.87 13.37 -17.81
N ALA A 671 38.38 12.32 -17.16
CA ALA A 671 37.36 11.46 -17.74
C ALA A 671 36.02 12.21 -17.87
N LEU A 672 35.37 12.04 -19.02
CA LEU A 672 34.02 12.52 -19.26
C LEU A 672 33.05 11.69 -18.38
N PRO A 673 32.20 12.31 -17.53
CA PRO A 673 31.24 11.60 -16.68
C PRO A 673 30.37 10.63 -17.47
N GLU A 674 30.13 9.44 -16.93
CA GLU A 674 29.20 8.48 -17.54
C GLU A 674 27.76 9.00 -17.42
N ARG A 675 26.95 8.86 -18.48
CA ARG A 675 25.50 9.14 -18.42
C ARG A 675 24.73 7.91 -18.00
N PHE A 676 23.62 8.09 -17.29
CA PHE A 676 22.76 6.98 -16.95
C PHE A 676 22.25 6.28 -18.21
N GLY A 677 22.60 5.00 -18.36
CA GLY A 677 22.22 4.17 -19.51
C GLY A 677 21.70 2.80 -19.10
N LEU A 678 21.42 2.59 -17.82
CA LEU A 678 20.97 1.29 -17.31
C LEU A 678 19.53 1.01 -17.79
N THR A 679 19.27 -0.26 -18.09
CA THR A 679 17.93 -0.74 -18.49
C THR A 679 17.07 -1.12 -17.29
N ASP A 680 17.69 -1.20 -16.11
CA ASP A 680 17.05 -1.56 -14.84
C ASP A 680 17.85 -0.98 -13.66
N GLY A 681 17.17 -0.71 -12.57
CA GLY A 681 17.75 -0.19 -11.33
C GLY A 681 16.67 0.28 -10.36
N TRP A 682 17.03 0.45 -9.09
CA TRP A 682 16.14 0.94 -8.04
C TRP A 682 16.71 2.21 -7.43
N THR A 683 15.89 3.25 -7.30
CA THR A 683 16.24 4.43 -6.50
C THR A 683 16.24 4.01 -5.03
N ILE A 684 17.34 4.21 -4.32
CA ILE A 684 17.47 3.86 -2.90
C ILE A 684 17.42 5.10 -2.01
N LEU A 685 18.15 6.14 -2.42
CA LEU A 685 18.19 7.46 -1.78
C LEU A 685 18.02 8.54 -2.84
N PHE A 686 17.22 9.55 -2.52
CA PHE A 686 17.15 10.80 -3.27
C PHE A 686 17.68 11.94 -2.39
N THR A 687 18.59 12.74 -2.93
CA THR A 687 19.14 13.93 -2.26
C THR A 687 18.85 15.16 -3.10
N LEU A 688 18.29 16.20 -2.46
CA LEU A 688 18.14 17.54 -3.03
C LEU A 688 19.07 18.49 -2.27
N GLU A 689 20.09 19.00 -2.96
CA GLU A 689 21.04 19.98 -2.47
C GLU A 689 20.60 21.40 -2.91
N LEU A 690 20.59 22.33 -1.96
CA LEU A 690 20.11 23.69 -2.11
C LEU A 690 21.14 24.65 -1.48
N SER A 691 21.75 25.50 -2.31
CA SER A 691 22.90 26.32 -1.89
C SER A 691 22.71 27.79 -2.24
N ALA A 692 23.01 28.69 -1.30
CA ALA A 692 22.98 30.13 -1.54
C ALA A 692 24.06 30.89 -0.75
N THR A 693 24.48 32.03 -1.29
CA THR A 693 25.50 32.92 -0.68
C THR A 693 24.94 33.88 0.37
N ALA A 694 23.65 33.78 0.69
CA ALA A 694 22.94 34.59 1.68
C ALA A 694 21.83 33.76 2.35
N ALA A 695 21.18 34.33 3.38
CA ALA A 695 20.01 33.70 4.00
C ALA A 695 18.91 33.45 2.96
N PHE A 696 18.26 32.29 3.01
CA PHE A 696 17.25 31.91 2.04
C PHE A 696 16.11 31.08 2.64
N THR A 697 14.98 31.06 1.93
CA THR A 697 13.90 30.09 2.13
C THR A 697 13.67 29.34 0.83
N ALA A 698 13.97 28.04 0.83
CA ALA A 698 13.63 27.15 -0.27
C ALA A 698 12.16 26.75 -0.20
N ILE A 699 11.54 26.63 -1.37
CA ILE A 699 10.14 26.22 -1.54
C ILE A 699 10.14 24.97 -2.40
N VAL A 700 9.84 23.82 -1.78
CA VAL A 700 9.94 22.49 -2.41
C VAL A 700 8.55 21.89 -2.59
N GLY A 701 8.26 21.45 -3.81
CA GLY A 701 6.99 20.78 -4.17
C GLY A 701 7.16 19.29 -4.38
N ASP A 702 6.47 18.75 -5.38
CA ASP A 702 6.58 17.34 -5.74
C ASP A 702 7.97 17.03 -6.34
N CYS A 703 8.68 16.11 -5.69
CA CYS A 703 9.88 15.45 -6.18
C CYS A 703 9.57 13.94 -6.32
N THR A 704 9.73 13.33 -7.50
CA THR A 704 9.33 11.93 -7.74
C THR A 704 9.88 11.38 -9.06
N MET A 705 9.72 10.08 -9.29
CA MET A 705 9.92 9.48 -10.61
C MET A 705 8.61 9.42 -11.40
N ARG A 706 8.68 9.75 -12.69
CA ARG A 706 7.63 9.54 -13.68
C ARG A 706 8.09 8.51 -14.70
N HIS A 707 7.13 7.82 -15.33
CA HIS A 707 7.40 6.76 -16.31
C HIS A 707 8.37 5.69 -15.77
N TYR A 708 8.32 5.45 -14.46
CA TYR A 708 9.05 4.37 -13.82
C TYR A 708 8.34 3.03 -14.11
N ARG A 709 9.04 1.93 -13.87
CA ARG A 709 8.50 0.59 -14.10
C ARG A 709 7.52 0.19 -13.01
N LEU A 710 6.35 -0.32 -13.42
CA LEU A 710 5.28 -0.74 -12.52
C LEU A 710 5.53 -2.12 -11.87
N ASP A 711 6.55 -2.85 -12.31
CA ASP A 711 6.99 -4.13 -11.75
C ASP A 711 8.08 -3.95 -10.67
N SER A 712 7.87 -2.96 -9.80
CA SER A 712 8.72 -2.68 -8.63
C SER A 712 8.53 -3.70 -7.49
N LEU A 713 7.51 -4.54 -7.61
CA LEU A 713 7.15 -5.64 -6.72
C LEU A 713 6.77 -6.85 -7.56
N ASP A 714 6.99 -8.04 -7.02
CA ASP A 714 6.62 -9.27 -7.70
C ASP A 714 5.10 -9.32 -7.95
N TYR A 715 4.73 -9.80 -9.13
CA TYR A 715 3.34 -9.89 -9.63
C TYR A 715 2.61 -8.53 -9.71
N CYS A 716 3.36 -7.43 -9.78
CA CYS A 716 2.81 -6.11 -10.04
C CYS A 716 3.19 -5.63 -11.46
N PRO A 717 2.32 -4.86 -12.10
CA PRO A 717 0.98 -4.48 -11.64
C PRO A 717 -0.05 -5.61 -11.86
N GLY A 718 -1.17 -5.57 -11.14
CA GLY A 718 -2.27 -6.53 -11.30
C GLY A 718 -2.76 -7.14 -10.00
N THR A 719 -1.84 -7.56 -9.14
CA THR A 719 -2.18 -8.14 -7.83
C THR A 719 -2.88 -7.11 -6.94
N ILE A 720 -4.02 -7.50 -6.37
CA ILE A 720 -4.82 -6.68 -5.46
C ILE A 720 -4.22 -6.79 -4.03
N PRO A 721 -3.86 -5.66 -3.39
CA PRO A 721 -3.37 -5.65 -2.01
C PRO A 721 -4.50 -5.95 -1.01
N PHE A 722 -4.16 -6.19 0.26
CA PHE A 722 -5.18 -6.38 1.30
C PHE A 722 -5.93 -5.09 1.64
N SER A 723 -5.22 -3.97 1.70
CA SER A 723 -5.76 -2.67 2.09
C SER A 723 -5.69 -1.65 0.97
N ASN A 724 -6.76 -0.85 0.90
CA ASN A 724 -7.02 0.21 -0.05
C ASN A 724 -7.66 1.44 0.64
N ILE A 725 -7.40 1.62 1.94
CA ILE A 725 -7.94 2.75 2.73
C ILE A 725 -7.48 4.07 2.12
N TYR A 726 -8.40 5.00 1.87
CA TYR A 726 -8.07 6.34 1.41
C TYR A 726 -7.79 7.28 2.57
N GLU A 727 -6.90 8.24 2.35
CA GLU A 727 -6.65 9.31 3.31
C GLU A 727 -7.68 10.43 3.15
N ASP A 728 -8.34 10.84 4.23
CA ASP A 728 -9.34 11.91 4.16
C ASP A 728 -8.70 13.25 3.75
N GLY A 729 -9.36 13.96 2.83
CA GLY A 729 -8.81 15.18 2.24
C GLY A 729 -7.63 14.99 1.27
N SER A 730 -7.24 13.75 0.95
CA SER A 730 -6.11 13.42 0.07
C SER A 730 -6.56 12.57 -1.12
N SER A 731 -5.89 12.67 -2.27
CA SER A 731 -6.13 11.73 -3.39
C SER A 731 -5.43 10.39 -3.18
N GLN A 732 -4.68 10.24 -2.08
CA GLN A 732 -3.84 9.07 -1.81
C GLN A 732 -4.63 7.92 -1.23
N ILE A 733 -4.19 6.72 -1.60
CA ILE A 733 -4.47 5.52 -0.82
C ILE A 733 -3.38 5.46 0.25
N GLY A 734 -3.76 5.18 1.49
CA GLY A 734 -2.88 5.13 2.65
C GLY A 734 -1.65 4.23 2.42
N PRO A 735 -0.56 4.49 3.16
CA PRO A 735 0.75 3.90 2.88
C PRO A 735 0.80 2.39 3.17
N TRP A 736 -0.08 1.88 4.04
CA TRP A 736 -0.19 0.47 4.37
C TRP A 736 -1.05 -0.29 3.35
N ARG A 737 -0.43 -1.25 2.65
CA ARG A 737 -1.05 -2.12 1.63
C ARG A 737 -1.36 -3.51 2.19
N GLY A 738 -0.54 -3.98 3.12
CA GLY A 738 -0.61 -5.34 3.66
C GLY A 738 -0.21 -6.41 2.64
N LEU A 739 -0.31 -7.68 3.03
CA LEU A 739 0.03 -8.83 2.19
C LEU A 739 -1.05 -9.08 1.13
N PRO A 740 -0.75 -9.34 -0.15
CA PRO A 740 -1.74 -9.85 -1.09
C PRO A 740 -2.07 -11.33 -0.81
N TYR A 741 -3.35 -11.69 -0.96
CA TYR A 741 -3.87 -13.02 -0.70
C TYR A 741 -4.37 -13.68 -2.00
N PRO A 742 -4.08 -14.96 -2.28
CA PRO A 742 -4.68 -15.66 -3.42
C PRO A 742 -6.22 -15.65 -3.39
N GLY A 743 -6.82 -15.70 -2.20
CA GLY A 743 -8.28 -15.61 -2.04
C GLY A 743 -8.90 -14.24 -2.37
N TYR A 744 -8.07 -13.19 -2.50
CA TYR A 744 -8.50 -11.82 -2.87
C TYR A 744 -8.35 -11.56 -4.38
N GLN A 745 -7.61 -12.42 -5.10
CA GLN A 745 -7.37 -12.22 -6.52
C GLN A 745 -8.57 -12.68 -7.34
N TYR A 746 -8.94 -11.91 -8.35
CA TYR A 746 -10.09 -12.20 -9.21
C TYR A 746 -9.79 -11.87 -10.68
N PRO A 747 -8.99 -12.69 -11.38
CA PRO A 747 -8.44 -12.35 -12.71
C PRO A 747 -9.50 -12.06 -13.78
N MET A 748 -10.72 -12.55 -13.57
CA MET A 748 -11.88 -12.32 -14.42
C MET A 748 -12.09 -10.82 -14.71
N ILE A 749 -11.81 -9.92 -13.75
CA ILE A 749 -12.08 -8.48 -13.96
C ILE A 749 -11.30 -7.91 -15.15
N TYR A 750 -10.12 -8.47 -15.48
CA TYR A 750 -9.33 -8.01 -16.63
C TYR A 750 -9.77 -8.65 -17.94
N THR A 751 -10.42 -9.83 -17.88
CA THR A 751 -10.91 -10.55 -19.07
C THR A 751 -12.05 -9.82 -19.77
N ILE A 752 -12.76 -8.94 -19.05
CA ILE A 752 -13.97 -8.30 -19.54
C ILE A 752 -13.73 -6.95 -20.25
N HIS A 753 -12.49 -6.47 -20.27
CA HIS A 753 -12.07 -5.22 -20.91
C HIS A 753 -11.21 -5.48 -22.15
N ASP A 754 -11.26 -4.58 -23.14
CA ASP A 754 -10.59 -4.75 -24.44
C ASP A 754 -9.28 -3.94 -24.57
N ASP A 755 -8.83 -3.27 -23.51
CA ASP A 755 -7.56 -2.51 -23.53
C ASP A 755 -6.37 -3.48 -23.39
N PRO A 756 -5.43 -3.52 -24.37
CA PRO A 756 -4.27 -4.41 -24.33
C PRO A 756 -3.37 -4.23 -23.11
N GLN A 757 -3.44 -3.08 -22.42
CA GLN A 757 -2.66 -2.89 -21.19
C GLN A 757 -3.00 -3.93 -20.11
N TYR A 758 -4.23 -4.46 -20.11
CA TYR A 758 -4.68 -5.43 -19.10
C TYR A 758 -4.14 -6.84 -19.32
N ASP A 759 -3.51 -7.13 -20.47
CA ASP A 759 -2.83 -8.42 -20.72
C ASP A 759 -1.73 -8.67 -19.67
N THR A 760 -0.99 -7.62 -19.28
CA THR A 760 0.03 -7.74 -18.22
C THR A 760 -0.60 -7.97 -16.84
N TRP A 761 -1.74 -7.34 -16.55
CA TRP A 761 -2.43 -7.47 -15.26
C TRP A 761 -2.99 -8.88 -15.05
N ILE A 762 -3.63 -9.43 -16.09
CA ILE A 762 -4.16 -10.80 -16.03
C ILE A 762 -3.04 -11.82 -15.94
N ASP A 763 -1.96 -11.67 -16.73
CA ASP A 763 -0.83 -12.60 -16.69
C ASP A 763 -0.18 -12.59 -15.29
N ASN A 764 0.06 -11.43 -14.69
CA ASN A 764 0.62 -11.32 -13.35
C ASN A 764 -0.27 -11.96 -12.27
N GLN A 765 -1.60 -11.77 -12.31
CA GLN A 765 -2.48 -12.46 -11.34
C GLN A 765 -2.53 -13.98 -11.57
N ILE A 766 -2.44 -14.45 -12.82
CA ILE A 766 -2.37 -15.89 -13.12
C ILE A 766 -1.07 -16.48 -12.59
N GLU A 767 0.07 -15.80 -12.80
CA GLU A 767 1.35 -16.21 -12.23
C GLU A 767 1.31 -16.25 -10.70
N PHE A 768 0.71 -15.24 -10.06
CA PHE A 768 0.54 -15.20 -8.62
C PHE A 768 -0.23 -16.43 -8.08
N LEU A 769 -1.39 -16.74 -8.67
CA LEU A 769 -2.18 -17.92 -8.28
C LEU A 769 -1.44 -19.24 -8.55
N TRP A 770 -0.76 -19.33 -9.70
CA TRP A 770 0.01 -20.50 -10.10
C TRP A 770 1.18 -20.76 -9.15
N ASP A 771 2.01 -19.76 -8.88
CA ASP A 771 3.18 -19.90 -8.02
C ASP A 771 2.78 -20.14 -6.56
N ALA A 772 1.68 -19.56 -6.08
CA ALA A 772 1.11 -19.89 -4.78
C ALA A 772 0.78 -21.39 -4.66
N GLN A 773 0.24 -21.99 -5.73
CA GLN A 773 -0.09 -23.41 -5.79
C GLN A 773 1.17 -24.30 -5.87
N GLN A 774 2.18 -23.87 -6.65
CA GLN A 774 3.44 -24.60 -6.77
C GLN A 774 4.24 -24.57 -5.45
N TRP A 775 4.23 -23.43 -4.76
CA TRP A 775 4.85 -23.29 -3.45
C TRP A 775 4.16 -24.20 -2.44
N TYR A 776 2.83 -24.20 -2.38
CA TYR A 776 2.08 -25.06 -1.46
C TYR A 776 2.38 -26.54 -1.72
N ALA A 777 2.48 -26.95 -2.99
CA ALA A 777 2.86 -28.32 -3.34
C ALA A 777 4.26 -28.70 -2.85
N THR A 778 5.19 -27.74 -2.87
CA THR A 778 6.57 -27.94 -2.40
C THR A 778 6.61 -28.03 -0.87
N GLU A 779 5.90 -27.14 -0.17
CA GLU A 779 5.94 -27.04 1.29
C GLU A 779 5.09 -28.13 1.97
N MET A 780 3.89 -28.39 1.46
CA MET A 780 2.91 -29.29 2.07
C MET A 780 2.87 -30.68 1.42
N GLY A 781 3.53 -30.87 0.27
CA GLY A 781 3.59 -32.15 -0.44
C GLY A 781 2.31 -32.53 -1.20
N VAL A 782 1.35 -31.61 -1.36
CA VAL A 782 0.11 -31.83 -2.12
C VAL A 782 -0.14 -30.69 -3.11
N LEU A 783 -0.36 -31.05 -4.38
CA LEU A 783 -0.64 -30.08 -5.45
C LEU A 783 -2.14 -29.87 -5.60
N GLY A 784 -2.59 -28.62 -5.46
CA GLY A 784 -4.00 -28.23 -5.55
C GLY A 784 -4.26 -26.95 -4.76
N PRO A 785 -4.14 -26.97 -3.42
CA PRO A 785 -4.24 -25.77 -2.59
C PRO A 785 -3.13 -24.75 -2.82
N VAL A 786 -3.29 -23.56 -2.26
CA VAL A 786 -2.39 -22.41 -2.44
C VAL A 786 -1.81 -21.94 -1.11
N ALA A 787 -0.69 -21.21 -1.16
CA ALA A 787 -0.22 -20.41 -0.02
C ALA A 787 -1.31 -19.45 0.49
N SER A 788 -1.26 -19.07 1.76
CA SER A 788 -2.24 -18.13 2.32
C SER A 788 -1.99 -16.69 1.87
N ALA A 789 -0.73 -16.26 1.82
CA ALA A 789 -0.36 -14.89 1.46
C ALA A 789 1.05 -14.82 0.85
N TYR A 790 1.38 -13.68 0.24
CA TYR A 790 2.71 -13.39 -0.29
C TYR A 790 3.33 -12.19 0.43
N ILE A 791 4.62 -12.29 0.73
CA ILE A 791 5.39 -11.26 1.45
C ILE A 791 6.15 -10.44 0.42
N TRP A 792 5.63 -9.27 0.05
CA TRP A 792 6.33 -8.35 -0.83
C TRP A 792 7.61 -7.80 -0.18
N ASN A 793 8.63 -7.47 -0.98
CA ASN A 793 9.76 -6.63 -0.55
C ASN A 793 9.30 -5.17 -0.34
N ARG A 794 8.60 -4.95 0.79
CA ARG A 794 8.09 -3.68 1.31
C ARG A 794 8.19 -3.64 2.83
N TRP A 795 8.32 -2.44 3.38
CA TRP A 795 8.41 -2.21 4.82
C TRP A 795 7.18 -2.72 5.60
N ASP A 796 5.98 -2.70 5.00
CA ASP A 796 4.72 -3.11 5.64
C ASP A 796 4.41 -4.61 5.49
N ALA A 797 5.29 -5.37 4.84
CA ALA A 797 5.13 -6.80 4.61
C ALA A 797 6.25 -7.64 5.25
N THR A 798 7.47 -7.13 5.34
CA THR A 798 8.64 -7.90 5.80
C THR A 798 8.60 -8.28 7.28
N GLU A 799 7.72 -7.68 8.08
CA GLU A 799 7.48 -8.13 9.46
C GLU A 799 6.88 -9.55 9.53
N TYR A 800 6.24 -10.02 8.47
CA TYR A 800 5.59 -11.33 8.39
C TYR A 800 6.52 -12.46 7.90
N GLY A 801 7.76 -12.14 7.51
CA GLY A 801 8.76 -13.11 7.07
C GLY A 801 9.71 -12.57 5.99
N PRO A 802 10.53 -13.44 5.38
CA PRO A 802 11.48 -13.02 4.35
C PRO A 802 10.79 -12.38 3.15
N ALA A 803 11.37 -11.29 2.63
CA ALA A 803 10.89 -10.61 1.44
C ALA A 803 10.80 -11.57 0.23
N ASN A 804 9.80 -11.34 -0.62
CA ASN A 804 9.49 -12.08 -1.84
C ASN A 804 9.32 -13.59 -1.62
N THR A 805 8.63 -13.97 -0.54
CA THR A 805 8.31 -15.37 -0.23
C THR A 805 6.83 -15.58 0.06
N TRP A 806 6.39 -16.82 -0.11
CA TRP A 806 5.04 -17.25 0.25
C TRP A 806 4.97 -17.65 1.72
N THR A 807 3.80 -17.51 2.33
CA THR A 807 3.58 -17.89 3.73
C THR A 807 2.17 -18.46 3.95
N MET A 808 2.06 -19.32 4.95
CA MET A 808 0.76 -19.75 5.52
C MET A 808 0.33 -18.90 6.72
N TYR A 809 1.20 -18.01 7.19
CA TYR A 809 0.99 -17.16 8.36
C TYR A 809 0.47 -15.79 7.96
N HIS A 810 -0.31 -15.16 8.83
CA HIS A 810 -0.87 -13.81 8.63
C HIS A 810 -0.76 -12.96 9.90
N TRP A 811 -1.15 -11.68 9.81
CA TRP A 811 -1.24 -10.78 10.96
C TRP A 811 -2.18 -11.30 12.05
N GLY A 812 -1.99 -10.93 13.33
CA GLY A 812 -2.85 -11.41 14.41
C GLY A 812 -2.48 -12.80 14.95
N ASP A 813 -3.42 -13.75 14.98
CA ASP A 813 -3.24 -15.09 15.58
C ASP A 813 -2.35 -16.04 14.75
N GLY A 814 -1.94 -15.60 13.56
CA GLY A 814 -1.04 -16.33 12.68
C GLY A 814 -1.72 -17.28 11.70
N HIS A 815 -3.05 -17.37 11.62
CA HIS A 815 -3.76 -18.32 10.73
C HIS A 815 -4.80 -17.65 9.82
N ALA A 816 -4.53 -17.61 8.51
CA ALA A 816 -5.47 -17.03 7.55
C ALA A 816 -6.78 -17.83 7.51
N TRP A 817 -7.89 -17.17 7.18
CA TRP A 817 -9.19 -17.82 7.10
C TRP A 817 -9.25 -18.86 5.96
N ASP A 818 -9.59 -20.11 6.30
CA ASP A 818 -9.60 -21.25 5.38
C ASP A 818 -10.49 -21.05 4.15
N GLY A 819 -11.54 -20.22 4.24
CA GLY A 819 -12.43 -19.89 3.13
C GLY A 819 -11.73 -19.18 1.96
N TYR A 820 -10.52 -18.62 2.15
CA TYR A 820 -9.73 -18.05 1.07
C TYR A 820 -9.24 -19.08 0.04
N GLN A 821 -9.09 -20.34 0.43
CA GLN A 821 -8.65 -21.43 -0.44
C GLN A 821 -9.66 -21.73 -1.57
N PRO A 822 -10.93 -22.04 -1.28
CA PRO A 822 -11.94 -22.24 -2.31
C PRO A 822 -12.26 -20.96 -3.10
N ARG A 823 -12.10 -19.76 -2.53
CA ARG A 823 -12.23 -18.49 -3.26
C ARG A 823 -11.18 -18.35 -4.35
N ALA A 824 -9.92 -18.71 -4.08
CA ALA A 824 -8.84 -18.71 -5.08
C ALA A 824 -9.14 -19.68 -6.25
N MET A 825 -9.62 -20.90 -5.94
CA MET A 825 -10.04 -21.85 -6.98
C MET A 825 -11.19 -21.28 -7.84
N MET A 826 -12.21 -20.72 -7.18
CA MET A 826 -13.36 -20.12 -7.84
C MET A 826 -12.97 -18.99 -8.78
N ALA A 827 -12.06 -18.11 -8.36
CA ALA A 827 -11.55 -17.00 -9.15
C ALA A 827 -10.85 -17.48 -10.44
N GLY A 828 -9.96 -18.47 -10.33
CA GLY A 828 -9.29 -19.04 -11.50
C GLY A 828 -10.27 -19.72 -12.47
N ALA A 829 -11.21 -20.52 -11.95
CA ALA A 829 -12.21 -21.19 -12.78
C ALA A 829 -13.15 -20.21 -13.49
N ARG A 830 -13.57 -19.14 -12.80
CA ARG A 830 -14.40 -18.06 -13.35
C ARG A 830 -13.69 -17.31 -14.48
N ALA A 831 -12.39 -17.01 -14.32
CA ALA A 831 -11.58 -16.35 -15.34
C ALA A 831 -11.38 -17.25 -16.57
N TRP A 832 -11.10 -18.54 -16.37
CA TRP A 832 -11.00 -19.50 -17.47
C TRP A 832 -12.32 -19.58 -18.25
N PHE A 833 -13.45 -19.70 -17.55
CA PHE A 833 -14.76 -19.73 -18.19
C PHE A 833 -15.01 -18.48 -19.04
N GLU A 834 -14.72 -17.28 -18.52
CA GLU A 834 -14.93 -16.02 -19.26
C GLU A 834 -14.08 -15.94 -20.53
N LEU A 835 -12.78 -16.26 -20.44
CA LEU A 835 -11.88 -16.28 -21.61
C LEU A 835 -12.38 -17.26 -22.67
N ALA A 836 -12.77 -18.47 -22.26
CA ALA A 836 -13.28 -19.50 -23.16
C ALA A 836 -14.59 -19.06 -23.83
N HIS A 837 -15.50 -18.47 -23.06
CA HIS A 837 -16.77 -17.94 -23.56
C HIS A 837 -16.55 -16.82 -24.58
N ARG A 838 -15.63 -15.89 -24.32
CA ARG A 838 -15.27 -14.79 -25.23
C ARG A 838 -14.46 -15.24 -26.45
N GLY A 839 -14.11 -16.52 -26.54
CA GLY A 839 -13.24 -17.05 -27.60
C GLY A 839 -11.81 -16.51 -27.55
N GLN A 840 -11.37 -15.99 -26.40
CA GLN A 840 -10.02 -15.51 -26.18
C GLN A 840 -9.08 -16.67 -25.83
N PRO A 841 -7.76 -16.54 -26.11
CA PRO A 841 -6.79 -17.56 -25.72
C PRO A 841 -6.81 -17.78 -24.20
N VAL A 842 -6.94 -19.04 -23.77
CA VAL A 842 -6.83 -19.39 -22.36
C VAL A 842 -5.36 -19.66 -22.02
N PRO A 843 -4.74 -18.92 -21.08
CA PRO A 843 -3.38 -19.17 -20.64
C PRO A 843 -3.19 -20.61 -20.13
N PRO A 844 -2.15 -21.34 -20.58
CA PRO A 844 -1.93 -22.73 -20.15
C PRO A 844 -1.80 -22.90 -18.64
N ARG A 845 -1.18 -21.92 -17.94
CA ARG A 845 -1.02 -21.92 -16.48
C ARG A 845 -2.35 -21.76 -15.75
N LEU A 846 -3.24 -20.90 -16.22
CA LEU A 846 -4.59 -20.75 -15.65
C LEU A 846 -5.38 -22.07 -15.75
N ARG A 847 -5.34 -22.71 -16.92
CA ARG A 847 -5.97 -24.02 -17.10
C ARG A 847 -5.40 -25.05 -16.14
N ALA A 848 -4.08 -25.21 -16.12
CA ALA A 848 -3.41 -26.19 -15.28
C ALA A 848 -3.67 -25.93 -13.77
N TYR A 849 -3.64 -24.66 -13.34
CA TYR A 849 -3.98 -24.25 -11.97
C TYR A 849 -5.36 -24.77 -11.54
N THR A 850 -6.39 -24.53 -12.35
CA THR A 850 -7.76 -24.97 -12.07
C THR A 850 -7.90 -26.50 -12.14
N GLU A 851 -7.23 -27.16 -13.09
CA GLU A 851 -7.27 -28.61 -13.23
C GLU A 851 -6.58 -29.34 -12.07
N TYR A 852 -5.49 -28.80 -11.53
CA TYR A 852 -4.83 -29.34 -10.35
C TYR A 852 -5.69 -29.24 -9.10
N TRP A 853 -6.42 -28.15 -8.92
CA TRP A 853 -7.46 -28.06 -7.89
C TRP A 853 -8.52 -29.16 -8.03
N CYS A 854 -9.02 -29.39 -9.25
CA CYS A 854 -10.01 -30.43 -9.50
C CYS A 854 -9.46 -31.84 -9.20
N LEU A 855 -8.22 -32.13 -9.64
CA LEU A 855 -7.55 -33.41 -9.36
C LEU A 855 -7.34 -33.63 -7.86
N TYR A 856 -6.91 -32.59 -7.13
CA TYR A 856 -6.77 -32.63 -5.69
C TYR A 856 -8.09 -32.95 -4.99
N LEU A 857 -9.16 -32.24 -5.35
CA LEU A 857 -10.48 -32.46 -4.74
C LEU A 857 -11.03 -33.85 -5.06
N VAL A 858 -10.79 -34.35 -6.28
CA VAL A 858 -11.15 -35.74 -6.64
C VAL A 858 -10.48 -36.73 -5.69
N ASP A 859 -9.16 -36.64 -5.53
CA ASP A 859 -8.41 -37.53 -4.65
C ASP A 859 -8.79 -37.37 -3.17
N PHE A 860 -8.87 -36.13 -2.69
CA PHE A 860 -9.20 -35.83 -1.29
C PHE A 860 -10.56 -36.40 -0.92
N MET A 861 -11.60 -36.13 -1.73
CA MET A 861 -12.95 -36.57 -1.45
C MET A 861 -13.10 -38.09 -1.58
N GLN A 862 -12.30 -38.76 -2.42
CA GLN A 862 -12.27 -40.23 -2.45
C GLN A 862 -11.72 -40.80 -1.15
N ARG A 863 -10.68 -40.18 -0.57
CA ARG A 863 -10.05 -40.60 0.68
C ARG A 863 -10.88 -40.23 1.93
N SER A 864 -11.64 -39.15 1.88
CA SER A 864 -12.45 -38.66 3.01
C SER A 864 -13.85 -39.26 3.10
N GLY A 865 -14.24 -40.10 2.13
CA GLY A 865 -15.58 -40.68 2.04
C GLY A 865 -16.64 -39.71 1.49
N GLY A 866 -16.24 -38.78 0.63
CA GLY A 866 -17.11 -37.80 -0.03
C GLY A 866 -17.22 -36.45 0.68
N ARG A 867 -16.33 -36.16 1.64
CA ARG A 867 -16.29 -34.88 2.38
C ARG A 867 -15.27 -33.92 1.78
N ALA A 868 -15.68 -32.70 1.49
CA ALA A 868 -14.78 -31.64 1.02
C ALA A 868 -13.82 -31.18 2.15
N PRO A 869 -12.62 -30.67 1.82
CA PRO A 869 -11.71 -30.10 2.82
C PRO A 869 -12.26 -28.77 3.35
N THR A 870 -12.25 -28.62 4.68
CA THR A 870 -12.72 -27.42 5.38
C THR A 870 -11.68 -26.73 6.26
N GLU A 871 -10.53 -27.37 6.44
CA GLU A 871 -9.41 -26.86 7.24
C GLU A 871 -8.11 -26.95 6.42
N PHE A 872 -7.30 -25.89 6.45
CA PHE A 872 -6.01 -25.81 5.80
C PHE A 872 -4.91 -25.40 6.79
N PRO A 873 -4.38 -26.36 7.58
CA PRO A 873 -3.41 -26.08 8.63
C PRO A 873 -2.14 -25.40 8.09
N SER A 874 -1.59 -24.44 8.85
CA SER A 874 -0.41 -23.68 8.42
C SER A 874 0.88 -24.48 8.32
N ALA A 875 0.94 -25.69 8.87
CA ALA A 875 2.16 -26.51 8.96
C ALA A 875 2.00 -27.93 8.39
N SER A 876 0.85 -28.25 7.79
CA SER A 876 0.60 -29.57 7.22
C SER A 876 -0.50 -29.54 6.17
N ALA A 877 -0.45 -30.46 5.20
CA ALA A 877 -1.55 -30.67 4.27
C ALA A 877 -2.86 -31.05 5.00
N PRO A 878 -4.04 -30.69 4.45
CA PRO A 878 -5.33 -31.13 4.96
C PRO A 878 -5.41 -32.65 5.09
N ASP A 879 -5.82 -33.14 6.24
CA ASP A 879 -5.94 -34.57 6.52
C ASP A 879 -7.32 -35.10 6.11
N PRO A 880 -7.47 -35.88 5.03
CA PRO A 880 -8.78 -36.40 4.60
C PRO A 880 -9.40 -37.40 5.58
N THR A 881 -8.63 -37.91 6.56
CA THR A 881 -9.14 -38.83 7.58
C THR A 881 -9.72 -38.12 8.80
N ALA A 882 -9.43 -36.82 8.96
CA ALA A 882 -10.00 -36.00 10.01
C ALA A 882 -11.53 -35.91 9.88
N GLU A 883 -12.19 -35.59 11.00
CA GLU A 883 -13.60 -35.27 11.01
C GLU A 883 -13.76 -33.86 10.45
N HIS A 884 -14.12 -33.77 9.16
CA HIS A 884 -14.43 -32.50 8.51
C HIS A 884 -15.91 -32.17 8.70
N ASP A 885 -16.18 -31.00 9.28
CA ASP A 885 -17.52 -30.43 9.32
C ASP A 885 -17.99 -30.00 7.94
N PHE A 886 -19.30 -29.87 7.76
CA PHE A 886 -19.83 -29.27 6.54
C PHE A 886 -19.77 -27.75 6.65
N VAL A 887 -19.06 -27.12 5.71
CA VAL A 887 -18.98 -25.65 5.60
C VAL A 887 -19.61 -25.22 4.27
N GLY A 888 -20.83 -24.68 4.35
CA GLY A 888 -21.69 -24.51 3.17
C GLY A 888 -21.11 -23.62 2.08
N HIS A 889 -20.50 -22.50 2.46
CA HIS A 889 -19.92 -21.54 1.52
C HIS A 889 -18.76 -22.18 0.70
N MET A 890 -17.86 -22.93 1.35
CA MET A 890 -16.76 -23.65 0.70
C MET A 890 -17.28 -24.72 -0.27
N SER A 891 -18.26 -25.52 0.14
CA SER A 891 -18.88 -26.51 -0.75
C SER A 891 -19.54 -25.85 -1.98
N GLY A 892 -20.20 -24.70 -1.80
CA GLY A 892 -20.78 -23.92 -2.89
C GLY A 892 -19.73 -23.39 -3.87
N LEU A 893 -18.61 -22.87 -3.35
CA LEU A 893 -17.45 -22.44 -4.13
C LEU A 893 -16.82 -23.59 -4.93
N TYR A 894 -16.51 -24.72 -4.29
CA TYR A 894 -15.95 -25.89 -4.98
C TYR A 894 -16.89 -26.39 -6.08
N LEU A 895 -18.20 -26.45 -5.81
CA LEU A 895 -19.20 -26.87 -6.80
C LEU A 895 -19.22 -25.91 -7.99
N GLY A 896 -19.29 -24.60 -7.72
CA GLY A 896 -19.29 -23.56 -8.76
C GLY A 896 -18.02 -23.60 -9.62
N ALA A 897 -16.85 -23.70 -8.99
CA ALA A 897 -15.57 -23.76 -9.67
C ALA A 897 -15.44 -25.01 -10.55
N ALA A 898 -15.84 -26.18 -10.05
CA ALA A 898 -15.84 -27.42 -10.83
C ALA A 898 -16.81 -27.35 -12.03
N CYS A 899 -17.98 -26.74 -11.85
CA CYS A 899 -18.93 -26.52 -12.95
C CYS A 899 -18.38 -25.54 -13.99
N PHE A 900 -17.72 -24.45 -13.57
CA PHE A 900 -17.06 -23.53 -14.50
C PHE A 900 -15.95 -24.22 -15.29
N ALA A 901 -15.06 -24.97 -14.63
CA ALA A 901 -14.02 -25.73 -15.31
C ALA A 901 -14.60 -26.70 -16.34
N ALA A 902 -15.67 -27.43 -15.98
CA ALA A 902 -16.35 -28.35 -16.89
C ALA A 902 -16.99 -27.61 -18.09
N MET A 903 -17.68 -26.50 -17.85
CA MET A 903 -18.30 -25.70 -18.91
C MET A 903 -17.27 -25.03 -19.83
N ALA A 904 -16.11 -24.66 -19.29
CA ALA A 904 -14.98 -24.11 -20.03
C ALA A 904 -14.20 -25.16 -20.84
N GLY A 905 -14.52 -26.46 -20.66
CA GLY A 905 -13.96 -27.56 -21.44
C GLY A 905 -12.84 -28.35 -20.76
N SER A 906 -12.76 -28.37 -19.43
CA SER A 906 -11.82 -29.25 -18.71
C SER A 906 -12.11 -30.72 -18.98
N GLU A 907 -11.04 -31.50 -19.13
CA GLU A 907 -11.09 -32.95 -19.37
C GLU A 907 -10.57 -33.77 -18.17
N VAL A 908 -10.48 -33.17 -16.98
CA VAL A 908 -9.99 -33.84 -15.76
C VAL A 908 -10.78 -35.13 -15.48
N GLU A 909 -10.05 -36.25 -15.34
CA GLU A 909 -10.64 -37.53 -14.97
C GLU A 909 -11.27 -37.42 -13.57
N GLY A 910 -12.54 -37.85 -13.44
CA GLY A 910 -13.27 -37.77 -12.18
C GLY A 910 -13.99 -36.44 -11.93
N LEU A 911 -13.86 -35.42 -12.80
CA LEU A 911 -14.53 -34.13 -12.61
C LEU A 911 -16.06 -34.25 -12.50
N SER A 912 -16.70 -35.05 -13.35
CA SER A 912 -18.15 -35.30 -13.22
C SER A 912 -18.51 -36.00 -11.90
N TRP A 913 -17.65 -36.90 -11.41
CA TRP A 913 -17.86 -37.54 -10.10
C TRP A 913 -17.71 -36.51 -8.97
N LEU A 914 -16.73 -35.61 -9.05
CA LEU A 914 -16.52 -34.54 -8.08
C LEU A 914 -17.75 -33.62 -8.00
N ILE A 915 -18.26 -33.16 -9.15
CA ILE A 915 -19.44 -32.29 -9.23
C ILE A 915 -20.65 -32.94 -8.55
N GLU A 916 -20.96 -34.20 -8.87
CA GLU A 916 -22.08 -34.92 -8.24
C GLU A 916 -21.84 -35.17 -6.75
N THR A 917 -20.59 -35.40 -6.33
CA THR A 917 -20.24 -35.63 -4.92
C THR A 917 -20.43 -34.36 -4.09
N LEU A 918 -19.97 -33.22 -4.59
CA LEU A 918 -20.16 -31.90 -3.97
C LEU A 918 -21.65 -31.53 -3.89
N PHE A 919 -22.39 -31.75 -4.98
CA PHE A 919 -23.83 -31.55 -4.99
C PHE A 919 -24.53 -32.43 -3.95
N THR A 920 -24.16 -33.72 -3.86
CA THR A 920 -24.69 -34.66 -2.86
C THR A 920 -24.36 -34.21 -1.44
N GLN A 921 -23.14 -33.70 -1.19
CA GLN A 921 -22.75 -33.16 0.12
C GLN A 921 -23.66 -31.97 0.51
N ILE A 922 -23.88 -31.02 -0.40
CA ILE A 922 -24.77 -29.88 -0.19
C ILE A 922 -26.21 -30.36 0.08
N GLN A 923 -26.70 -31.31 -0.70
CA GLN A 923 -28.04 -31.88 -0.54
C GLN A 923 -28.22 -32.56 0.82
N ASN A 924 -27.24 -33.36 1.27
CA ASN A 924 -27.31 -34.08 2.53
C ASN A 924 -27.32 -33.16 3.76
N ASN A 925 -26.80 -31.93 3.62
CA ASN A 925 -26.75 -30.93 4.69
C ASN A 925 -27.85 -29.87 4.56
N TYR A 926 -28.82 -30.07 3.67
CA TYR A 926 -29.96 -29.18 3.52
C TYR A 926 -30.92 -29.28 4.71
N THR A 927 -31.22 -28.15 5.34
CA THR A 927 -31.96 -28.13 6.62
C THR A 927 -33.46 -28.17 6.40
N VAL A 928 -34.08 -29.25 6.87
CA VAL A 928 -35.54 -29.38 7.00
C VAL A 928 -35.82 -29.96 8.38
N THR A 929 -36.30 -29.11 9.29
CA THR A 929 -36.62 -29.50 10.67
C THR A 929 -37.98 -30.20 10.74
N PRO A 930 -38.24 -30.98 11.82
CA PRO A 930 -39.55 -31.58 12.05
C PRO A 930 -40.67 -30.55 12.29
N THR A 931 -40.33 -29.29 12.58
CA THR A 931 -41.28 -28.22 12.89
C THR A 931 -41.71 -27.52 11.59
N PRO A 932 -42.99 -27.63 11.18
CA PRO A 932 -43.47 -26.92 10.00
C PRO A 932 -43.31 -25.40 10.16
N GLY A 933 -42.77 -24.75 9.12
CA GLY A 933 -42.54 -23.30 9.13
C GLY A 933 -41.40 -22.85 10.03
N HIS A 934 -40.54 -23.76 10.50
CA HIS A 934 -39.35 -23.40 11.26
C HIS A 934 -38.48 -22.39 10.47
N PRO A 935 -37.97 -21.32 11.10
CA PRO A 935 -37.23 -20.27 10.40
C PRO A 935 -35.95 -20.73 9.71
N MET A 936 -35.37 -21.84 10.17
CA MET A 936 -34.21 -22.48 9.53
C MET A 936 -34.54 -23.46 8.39
N ASN A 937 -35.81 -23.71 8.08
CA ASN A 937 -36.18 -24.58 6.97
C ASN A 937 -35.75 -23.94 5.65
N GLY A 938 -34.99 -24.70 4.85
CA GLY A 938 -34.49 -24.26 3.56
C GLY A 938 -33.09 -23.67 3.57
N SER A 939 -32.38 -23.72 4.71
CA SER A 939 -31.02 -23.21 4.85
C SER A 939 -29.97 -24.32 4.95
N TRP A 940 -28.72 -23.89 5.11
CA TRP A 940 -27.61 -24.70 5.59
C TRP A 940 -27.12 -24.05 6.87
N THR A 941 -27.07 -24.81 7.95
CA THR A 941 -26.83 -24.25 9.29
C THR A 941 -25.86 -25.12 10.07
N PRO A 942 -24.91 -24.52 10.81
CA PRO A 942 -24.17 -25.24 11.85
C PRO A 942 -25.09 -25.77 12.95
N TRP A 943 -26.18 -25.04 13.25
CA TRP A 943 -27.11 -25.39 14.30
C TRP A 943 -28.50 -24.76 14.09
N ALA A 944 -29.52 -25.59 13.90
CA ALA A 944 -30.87 -25.12 13.59
C ALA A 944 -31.70 -24.67 14.81
N SER A 945 -31.20 -24.82 16.03
CA SER A 945 -31.97 -24.83 17.29
C SER A 945 -33.13 -25.84 17.34
N PRO A 946 -33.23 -26.69 18.38
CA PRO A 946 -34.32 -27.65 18.50
C PRO A 946 -35.59 -27.08 19.16
N SER A 947 -35.54 -25.90 19.79
CA SER A 947 -36.59 -25.41 20.71
C SER A 947 -36.99 -23.94 20.57
N ASP A 948 -36.20 -23.13 19.87
CA ASP A 948 -36.41 -21.68 19.73
C ASP A 948 -35.99 -21.21 18.33
N ASP A 949 -35.97 -19.88 18.15
CA ASP A 949 -35.68 -19.23 16.88
C ASP A 949 -34.20 -18.81 16.73
N GLU A 950 -33.29 -19.28 17.58
CA GLU A 950 -31.89 -18.79 17.61
C GLU A 950 -30.95 -19.57 16.65
N GLY A 951 -31.50 -20.24 15.64
CA GLY A 951 -30.70 -20.99 14.67
C GLY A 951 -29.60 -20.16 14.00
N MET A 952 -28.43 -20.77 13.82
CA MET A 952 -27.23 -20.12 13.29
C MET A 952 -27.23 -20.11 11.76
N PHE A 953 -26.99 -18.95 11.16
CA PHE A 953 -26.72 -18.82 9.73
C PHE A 953 -25.76 -17.67 9.50
N TYR A 954 -24.87 -17.83 8.52
CA TYR A 954 -23.91 -16.82 8.12
C TYR A 954 -24.27 -16.26 6.75
N GLY A 955 -24.37 -14.93 6.62
CA GLY A 955 -24.88 -14.25 5.42
C GLY A 955 -24.14 -14.62 4.14
N PHE A 956 -22.81 -14.67 4.18
CA PHE A 956 -21.99 -14.99 3.00
C PHE A 956 -22.25 -16.41 2.44
N TRP A 957 -22.83 -17.33 3.22
CA TRP A 957 -23.24 -18.65 2.69
C TRP A 957 -24.33 -18.51 1.63
N ALA A 958 -25.20 -17.51 1.75
CA ALA A 958 -26.37 -17.34 0.91
C ALA A 958 -26.01 -17.23 -0.58
N GLY A 959 -25.11 -16.29 -0.91
CA GLY A 959 -24.69 -16.05 -2.28
C GLY A 959 -23.92 -17.21 -2.90
N GLU A 960 -22.98 -17.79 -2.14
CA GLU A 960 -22.08 -18.83 -2.66
C GLU A 960 -22.80 -20.16 -2.93
N LEU A 961 -23.77 -20.53 -2.06
CA LEU A 961 -24.60 -21.72 -2.27
C LEU A 961 -25.56 -21.54 -3.46
N LEU A 962 -26.20 -20.37 -3.59
CA LEU A 962 -27.03 -20.06 -4.76
C LEU A 962 -26.22 -20.11 -6.06
N ARG A 963 -25.01 -19.53 -6.06
CA ARG A 963 -24.10 -19.58 -7.20
C ARG A 963 -23.74 -21.03 -7.57
N GLY A 964 -23.32 -21.83 -6.59
CA GLY A 964 -22.96 -23.24 -6.83
C GLY A 964 -24.12 -24.06 -7.41
N LEU A 965 -25.32 -23.93 -6.85
CA LEU A 965 -26.52 -24.63 -7.32
C LEU A 965 -26.99 -24.15 -8.69
N GLY A 966 -26.92 -22.84 -8.96
CA GLY A 966 -27.23 -22.27 -10.26
C GLY A 966 -26.28 -22.78 -11.34
N LEU A 967 -24.97 -22.75 -11.07
CA LEU A 967 -23.94 -23.25 -11.99
C LEU A 967 -24.05 -24.76 -12.22
N TYR A 968 -24.37 -25.55 -11.19
CA TYR A 968 -24.66 -26.96 -11.36
C TYR A 968 -25.83 -27.19 -12.32
N THR A 969 -26.92 -26.44 -12.15
CA THR A 969 -28.09 -26.55 -13.03
C THR A 969 -27.73 -26.21 -14.48
N LEU A 970 -27.04 -25.08 -14.70
CA LEU A 970 -26.57 -24.66 -16.02
C LEU A 970 -25.67 -25.70 -16.69
N TYR A 971 -24.69 -26.24 -15.94
CA TYR A 971 -23.80 -27.28 -16.44
C TYR A 971 -24.56 -28.55 -16.84
N LYS A 972 -25.52 -28.98 -16.01
CA LYS A 972 -26.28 -30.22 -16.25
C LYS A 972 -27.24 -30.10 -17.43
N GLU A 973 -27.78 -28.91 -17.68
CA GLU A 973 -28.71 -28.66 -18.79
C GLU A 973 -28.00 -28.43 -20.12
N HIS A 974 -26.87 -27.71 -20.12
CA HIS A 974 -26.23 -27.23 -21.34
C HIS A 974 -24.86 -27.84 -21.63
N GLY A 975 -24.11 -28.24 -20.60
CA GLY A 975 -22.78 -28.84 -20.74
C GLY A 975 -21.69 -27.86 -21.21
N PRO A 976 -20.56 -28.38 -21.74
CA PRO A 976 -19.43 -27.57 -22.20
C PRO A 976 -19.75 -26.62 -23.36
N GLY A 977 -19.15 -25.44 -23.35
CA GLY A 977 -19.29 -24.43 -24.39
C GLY A 977 -20.59 -23.63 -24.34
N VAL A 978 -21.33 -23.69 -23.23
CA VAL A 978 -22.56 -22.90 -23.04
C VAL A 978 -22.25 -21.40 -22.98
N ASP A 979 -23.04 -20.63 -23.71
CA ASP A 979 -23.16 -19.19 -23.54
C ASP A 979 -24.28 -18.93 -22.51
N ILE A 980 -23.89 -18.67 -21.26
CA ILE A 980 -24.84 -18.47 -20.17
C ILE A 980 -25.59 -17.14 -20.29
N TYR A 981 -25.03 -16.14 -20.98
CA TYR A 981 -25.64 -14.81 -21.10
C TYR A 981 -26.75 -14.82 -22.16
N ALA A 982 -26.57 -15.59 -23.24
CA ALA A 982 -27.60 -15.76 -24.28
C ALA A 982 -28.87 -16.48 -23.80
N LEU A 983 -28.82 -17.21 -22.68
CA LEU A 983 -29.98 -17.90 -22.10
C LEU A 983 -31.03 -16.90 -21.57
N SER A 984 -30.60 -15.73 -21.09
CA SER A 984 -31.49 -14.69 -20.58
C SER A 984 -32.33 -14.03 -21.68
N ALA A 985 -31.78 -13.89 -22.89
CA ALA A 985 -32.45 -13.29 -24.04
C ALA A 985 -33.55 -14.18 -24.67
N ALA A 986 -33.58 -15.47 -24.32
CA ALA A 986 -34.56 -16.43 -24.85
C ALA A 986 -35.87 -16.51 -24.04
N GLY A 987 -35.96 -15.82 -22.89
CA GLY A 987 -37.09 -15.86 -21.96
C GLY A 987 -38.29 -14.96 -22.31
N GLU A 988 -38.21 -14.12 -23.34
CA GLU A 988 -39.33 -13.28 -23.81
C GLU A 988 -40.22 -13.96 -24.89
N GLY A 989 -40.07 -15.28 -25.10
CA GLY A 989 -40.76 -16.06 -26.14
C GLY A 989 -42.04 -16.77 -25.70
#